data_AF-A0A4Q3RVF5-F1
#
_entry.id   AF-A0A4Q3RVF5-F1
#
_cell.length_a   1.000
_cell.length_b   1.000
_cell.length_c   1.000
_cell.angle_alpha   90.00
_cell.angle_beta   90.00
_cell.angle_gamma   90.00
#
_symmetry.space_group_name_H-M   'P 1'
#
loop_
_entity.id
_entity.type
_entity.pdbx_description
1 polymer ?
#
loop_
_entity_poly.entity_id
_entity_poly.type
_entity_poly.pdbx_seq_one_letter_code
_entity_poly.pdbx_strand_id
1 'polypeptide(L)'
;MIKPLFTCIATFVCMAAAAQDYKSLPMWNPALSFEQRVNDVVSRLTLEEKVAQMLNAAPAVPRLGIPAYDWWNEVLHGVARTPFRTTVFPQAIAMAATWDTNSLHRMADYSALEGRAIYNKAIELGRTKERYLGLTYWTPNINIFRDPRWGRGQETYGEDPFLTAMLGRAFVRGLQGEDPKYLKAAACAKHFAVHSGPEPSRHSDNFNPTTYDLWNTYLPAFKELIVKANVAGVMCAYNAVNTQPCCANDFLMNDLLRNKWKFNGYVTSDCWAIDDFFKYHKTHPTATAAAVDAVLHGTDLECGQTVYKTLLDAVNNGLMKESQLDISLKRLFMIRFRLGMFDPVEMVKYAQTASSVLESDAHKAHALKMAQQSMVLLKNDQSTLPLSKKLKKIVVLGPNAHNPIAVLGNYNGIPSRIVTLLDGIKEKLGSNVKVVYEKAINFTNDTLLNYTDVTAQYSWNGSKGFKAEYFDNRELQGEPVFTKTETSINHNWQRGDLIGNNLGASNFSARYSTHFKAAHTGSTLFEVEANDGYRLLVNDKEVLNAWQRNRWGAKTYELPTIKDRAYKIVLEYWQGDDDANVALRTGNYERTNFAALAAKISDADAIIFAGGISPQLEGEEMPVNAPGFNGGDRTSIMLPAVQTNLLKALKQTGKPIVFVMMTGSAIATPWESENIPAIINAWYGGQSAGTAIADVLFGDYNPAGRLPVTFYKSDKDLPGFSDYAMKGRTYRYFKGEALYPFGHGLSYTSFQYSGLKMANNTAKGRAVNVSVLVKNTGRRDGEEVLQLYVAHQQSKNDAALRSLKGFKRISLKAGESKTIHFKLTAEELSLVNAATGEMYQPKGKVLVSVGGGQPGIKIQRTSNVVSRELTLL
;
A
#
# COMPACT_ATOMS: atom_id res chain seq x y z
N MET A 1 31.07 -18.55 -93.44
CA MET A 1 31.93 -18.10 -92.32
C MET A 1 31.08 -17.22 -91.42
N ILE A 2 30.26 -17.75 -90.51
CA ILE A 2 30.60 -18.11 -89.12
C ILE A 2 31.40 -17.01 -88.41
N LYS A 3 30.74 -16.20 -87.58
CA LYS A 3 31.31 -15.55 -86.38
C LYS A 3 30.20 -15.37 -85.32
N PRO A 4 30.54 -15.42 -84.02
CA PRO A 4 29.70 -16.04 -82.99
C PRO A 4 29.04 -15.03 -82.04
N LEU A 5 27.91 -15.46 -81.48
CA LEU A 5 27.24 -14.86 -80.32
C LEU A 5 28.13 -15.04 -79.08
N PHE A 6 28.51 -13.95 -78.41
CA PHE A 6 29.07 -13.99 -77.06
C PHE A 6 27.93 -13.81 -76.05
N THR A 7 27.65 -14.87 -75.29
CA THR A 7 26.72 -14.86 -74.16
C THR A 7 27.49 -14.50 -72.89
N CYS A 8 27.26 -13.31 -72.33
CA CYS A 8 27.72 -12.97 -70.98
C CYS A 8 26.75 -13.54 -69.94
N ILE A 9 27.17 -14.56 -69.21
CA ILE A 9 26.50 -15.04 -68.00
C ILE A 9 27.02 -14.20 -66.83
N ALA A 10 26.16 -13.33 -66.29
CA ALA A 10 26.41 -12.64 -65.03
C ALA A 10 25.87 -13.51 -63.88
N THR A 11 26.78 -14.11 -63.12
CA THR A 11 26.47 -14.88 -61.91
C THR A 11 26.08 -13.92 -60.78
N PHE A 12 24.79 -13.80 -60.49
CA PHE A 12 24.30 -13.15 -59.27
C PHE A 12 24.59 -14.07 -58.07
N VAL A 13 25.64 -13.74 -57.29
CA VAL A 13 25.85 -14.34 -55.97
C VAL A 13 24.92 -13.65 -54.98
N CYS A 14 23.76 -14.25 -54.73
CA CYS A 14 22.94 -13.92 -53.56
C CYS A 14 23.70 -14.36 -52.29
N MET A 15 24.37 -13.42 -51.61
CA MET A 15 24.72 -13.62 -50.21
C MET A 15 23.42 -13.55 -49.39
N ALA A 16 22.84 -14.72 -49.10
CA ALA A 16 21.88 -14.84 -48.02
C ALA A 16 22.65 -14.60 -46.71
N ALA A 17 22.48 -13.41 -46.11
CA ALA A 17 22.90 -13.17 -44.75
C ALA A 17 22.10 -14.12 -43.84
N ALA A 18 22.71 -15.22 -43.41
CA ALA A 18 22.15 -16.08 -42.38
C ALA A 18 21.97 -15.21 -41.13
N ALA A 19 20.73 -15.04 -40.68
CA ALA A 19 20.45 -14.40 -39.40
C ALA A 19 21.23 -15.17 -38.33
N GLN A 20 22.17 -14.48 -37.65
CA GLN A 20 22.95 -15.09 -36.58
C GLN A 20 22.00 -15.62 -35.51
N ASP A 21 22.07 -16.93 -35.22
CA ASP A 21 21.30 -17.53 -34.13
C ASP A 21 21.79 -16.96 -32.80
N TYR A 22 21.04 -16.01 -32.24
CA TYR A 22 21.39 -15.36 -30.98
C TYR A 22 21.53 -16.37 -29.82
N LYS A 23 20.91 -17.56 -29.90
CA LYS A 23 21.04 -18.59 -28.86
C LYS A 23 22.44 -19.17 -28.74
N SER A 24 23.28 -19.01 -29.77
CA SER A 24 24.69 -19.40 -29.75
C SER A 24 25.59 -18.45 -28.95
N LEU A 25 25.10 -17.27 -28.56
CA LEU A 25 25.89 -16.27 -27.84
C LEU A 25 26.19 -16.72 -26.39
N PRO A 26 27.36 -16.38 -25.82
CA PRO A 26 27.71 -16.73 -24.45
C PRO A 26 26.67 -16.32 -23.40
N MET A 27 26.01 -15.16 -23.57
CA MET A 27 24.92 -14.72 -22.68
C MET A 27 23.76 -15.73 -22.56
N TRP A 28 23.55 -16.62 -23.52
CA TRP A 28 22.50 -17.65 -23.51
C TRP A 28 23.01 -19.04 -23.07
N ASN A 29 24.30 -19.20 -22.76
CA ASN A 29 24.87 -20.47 -22.30
C ASN A 29 24.70 -20.64 -20.78
N PRO A 30 23.81 -21.54 -20.29
CA PRO A 30 23.55 -21.70 -18.87
C PRO A 30 24.69 -22.36 -18.08
N ALA A 31 25.73 -22.87 -18.77
CA ALA A 31 26.93 -23.41 -18.13
C ALA A 31 27.93 -22.33 -17.68
N LEU A 32 27.82 -21.10 -18.17
CA LEU A 32 28.64 -19.97 -17.76
C LEU A 32 28.08 -19.29 -16.50
N SER A 33 28.94 -18.62 -15.73
CA SER A 33 28.50 -17.85 -14.57
C SER A 33 27.63 -16.66 -15.01
N PHE A 34 26.76 -16.18 -14.12
CA PHE A 34 25.97 -14.99 -14.42
C PHE A 34 26.84 -13.77 -14.71
N GLU A 35 27.98 -13.62 -14.03
CA GLU A 35 28.93 -12.53 -14.28
C GLU A 35 29.51 -12.58 -15.70
N GLN A 36 29.91 -13.76 -16.17
CA GLN A 36 30.41 -13.93 -17.54
C GLN A 36 29.34 -13.55 -18.57
N ARG A 37 28.11 -13.99 -18.35
CA ARG A 37 26.97 -13.75 -19.25
C ARG A 37 26.49 -12.31 -19.22
N VAL A 38 26.50 -11.68 -18.05
CA VAL A 38 26.21 -10.27 -17.85
C VAL A 38 27.25 -9.40 -18.57
N ASN A 39 28.54 -9.74 -18.46
CA ASN A 39 29.58 -9.02 -19.20
C ASN A 39 29.44 -9.18 -20.72
N ASP A 40 29.07 -10.38 -21.20
CA ASP A 40 28.83 -10.63 -22.61
C ASP A 40 27.62 -9.86 -23.16
N VAL A 41 26.47 -9.84 -22.45
CA VAL A 41 25.31 -9.08 -22.92
C VAL A 41 25.61 -7.58 -22.95
N VAL A 42 26.24 -7.02 -21.91
CA VAL A 42 26.51 -5.58 -21.82
C VAL A 42 27.52 -5.13 -22.88
N SER A 43 28.53 -5.94 -23.21
CA SER A 43 29.51 -5.61 -24.25
C SER A 43 28.92 -5.64 -25.67
N ARG A 44 27.78 -6.31 -25.86
CA ARG A 44 27.10 -6.44 -27.14
C ARG A 44 26.07 -5.35 -27.41
N LEU A 45 25.59 -4.65 -26.38
CA LEU A 45 24.59 -3.59 -26.53
C LEU A 45 25.20 -2.38 -27.23
N THR A 46 24.45 -1.80 -28.17
CA THR A 46 24.71 -0.45 -28.68
C THR A 46 24.41 0.59 -27.60
N LEU A 47 24.94 1.80 -27.75
CA LEU A 47 24.70 2.89 -26.80
C LEU A 47 23.19 3.19 -26.64
N GLU A 48 22.43 3.16 -27.72
CA GLU A 48 20.97 3.37 -27.72
C GLU A 48 20.26 2.28 -26.93
N GLU A 49 20.63 1.01 -27.13
CA GLU A 49 20.04 -0.09 -26.36
C GLU A 49 20.48 -0.04 -24.90
N LYS A 50 21.72 0.35 -24.60
CA LYS A 50 22.20 0.57 -23.23
C LYS A 50 21.32 1.57 -22.49
N VAL A 51 21.11 2.75 -23.08
CA VAL A 51 20.24 3.79 -22.51
C VAL A 51 18.80 3.27 -22.36
N ALA A 52 18.26 2.60 -23.38
CA ALA A 52 16.90 2.09 -23.34
C ALA A 52 16.67 0.99 -22.27
N GLN A 53 17.69 0.18 -21.97
CA GLN A 53 17.62 -0.83 -20.91
C GLN A 53 17.70 -0.24 -19.48
N MET A 54 17.99 1.05 -19.34
CA MET A 54 18.01 1.78 -18.05
C MET A 54 16.69 2.53 -17.75
N LEU A 55 15.64 2.31 -18.56
CA LEU A 55 14.29 2.79 -18.32
C LEU A 55 13.43 1.69 -17.70
N ASN A 56 12.46 2.05 -16.84
CA ASN A 56 11.55 1.06 -16.26
C ASN A 56 10.80 0.27 -17.34
N ALA A 57 10.42 0.90 -18.45
CA ALA A 57 9.84 0.21 -19.61
C ALA A 57 10.95 -0.15 -20.61
N ALA A 58 11.73 -1.19 -20.30
CA ALA A 58 12.86 -1.62 -21.11
C ALA A 58 12.37 -2.33 -22.38
N PRO A 59 12.72 -1.86 -23.60
CA PRO A 59 12.26 -2.47 -24.84
C PRO A 59 12.96 -3.81 -25.10
N ALA A 60 12.43 -4.58 -26.04
CA ALA A 60 13.10 -5.77 -26.54
C ALA A 60 14.36 -5.38 -27.34
N VAL A 61 15.35 -6.28 -27.37
CA VAL A 61 16.50 -6.21 -28.28
C VAL A 61 16.47 -7.47 -29.16
N PRO A 62 15.72 -7.46 -30.28
CA PRO A 62 15.46 -8.67 -31.07
C PRO A 62 16.73 -9.37 -31.57
N ARG A 63 17.74 -8.59 -31.99
CA ARG A 63 19.02 -9.12 -32.50
C ARG A 63 19.83 -9.92 -31.46
N LEU A 64 19.54 -9.72 -30.17
CA LEU A 64 20.16 -10.45 -29.05
C LEU A 64 19.18 -11.41 -28.37
N GLY A 65 17.94 -11.51 -28.87
CA GLY A 65 16.87 -12.30 -28.27
C GLY A 65 16.37 -11.79 -26.91
N ILE A 66 16.69 -10.55 -26.52
CA ILE A 66 16.31 -10.01 -25.21
C ILE A 66 14.84 -9.57 -25.27
N PRO A 67 13.94 -10.12 -24.44
CA PRO A 67 12.55 -9.70 -24.42
C PRO A 67 12.39 -8.32 -23.76
N ALA A 68 11.31 -7.62 -24.14
CA ALA A 68 10.86 -6.43 -23.44
C ALA A 68 10.47 -6.77 -22.00
N TYR A 69 10.73 -5.83 -21.08
CA TYR A 69 10.49 -6.01 -19.65
C TYR A 69 10.11 -4.68 -19.01
N ASP A 70 8.96 -4.62 -18.33
CA ASP A 70 8.65 -3.49 -17.45
C ASP A 70 9.04 -3.83 -16.01
N TRP A 71 9.93 -3.03 -15.44
CA TRP A 71 10.41 -3.14 -14.07
C TRP A 71 9.34 -2.74 -13.02
N TRP A 72 8.33 -1.99 -13.43
CA TRP A 72 7.38 -1.36 -12.51
C TRP A 72 6.29 -2.35 -12.07
N ASN A 73 6.39 -2.81 -10.82
CA ASN A 73 5.39 -3.63 -10.17
C ASN A 73 5.33 -3.36 -8.66
N GLU A 74 4.23 -3.74 -8.00
CA GLU A 74 3.99 -3.51 -6.57
C GLU A 74 3.40 -4.75 -5.89
N VAL A 75 3.84 -4.99 -4.64
CA VAL A 75 3.38 -6.15 -3.84
C VAL A 75 3.28 -5.84 -2.35
N LEU A 76 2.83 -4.62 -1.99
CA LEU A 76 2.74 -4.15 -0.60
C LEU A 76 2.00 -5.12 0.32
N HIS A 77 0.91 -5.70 -0.16
CA HIS A 77 0.07 -6.65 0.59
C HIS A 77 -0.63 -7.66 -0.34
N GLY A 78 0.11 -8.19 -1.32
CA GLY A 78 -0.41 -8.98 -2.44
C GLY A 78 -0.07 -8.31 -3.77
N VAL A 79 -0.06 -9.06 -4.88
CA VAL A 79 0.33 -8.51 -6.19
C VAL A 79 -0.70 -7.48 -6.64
N ALA A 80 -0.25 -6.24 -6.82
CA ALA A 80 -1.12 -5.09 -7.00
C ALA A 80 -1.38 -4.77 -8.48
N ARG A 81 -2.56 -4.20 -8.76
CA ARG A 81 -2.92 -3.55 -10.05
C ARG A 81 -2.73 -4.40 -11.32
N THR A 82 -2.57 -5.70 -11.14
CA THR A 82 -2.52 -6.69 -12.21
C THR A 82 -3.93 -7.01 -12.72
N PRO A 83 -4.12 -7.33 -14.02
CA PRO A 83 -5.42 -7.74 -14.55
C PRO A 83 -5.83 -9.16 -14.13
N PHE A 84 -4.97 -9.89 -13.42
CA PHE A 84 -5.24 -11.24 -12.94
C PHE A 84 -5.86 -11.22 -11.54
N ARG A 85 -6.62 -12.27 -11.20
CA ARG A 85 -7.15 -12.43 -9.84
C ARG A 85 -6.02 -12.79 -8.88
N THR A 86 -5.93 -12.07 -7.77
CA THR A 86 -4.86 -12.22 -6.78
C THR A 86 -5.39 -12.10 -5.37
N THR A 87 -4.67 -12.69 -4.42
CA THR A 87 -5.01 -12.58 -3.00
C THR A 87 -4.65 -11.18 -2.49
N VAL A 88 -5.55 -10.55 -1.74
CA VAL A 88 -5.30 -9.26 -1.07
C VAL A 88 -5.28 -9.45 0.44
N PHE A 89 -4.11 -9.22 1.03
CA PHE A 89 -3.84 -9.33 2.45
C PHE A 89 -4.14 -8.00 3.17
N PRO A 90 -4.08 -7.93 4.52
CA PRO A 90 -4.18 -6.65 5.21
C PRO A 90 -3.11 -5.67 4.73
N GLN A 91 -3.41 -4.37 4.75
CA GLN A 91 -2.45 -3.32 4.42
C GLN A 91 -1.21 -3.38 5.35
N ALA A 92 -0.06 -2.86 4.92
CA ALA A 92 1.22 -2.98 5.62
C ALA A 92 1.16 -2.63 7.12
N ILE A 93 0.49 -1.52 7.49
CA ILE A 93 0.32 -1.14 8.90
C ILE A 93 -0.51 -2.14 9.70
N ALA A 94 -1.53 -2.76 9.08
CA ALA A 94 -2.33 -3.81 9.68
C ALA A 94 -1.50 -5.10 9.85
N MET A 95 -0.69 -5.45 8.85
CA MET A 95 0.23 -6.59 8.97
C MET A 95 1.28 -6.36 10.05
N ALA A 96 1.74 -5.12 10.24
CA ALA A 96 2.61 -4.79 11.36
C ALA A 96 1.92 -4.96 12.71
N ALA A 97 0.61 -4.69 12.80
CA ALA A 97 -0.18 -4.92 14.00
C ALA A 97 -0.28 -6.40 14.40
N THR A 98 0.08 -7.35 13.52
CA THR A 98 0.22 -8.77 13.88
C THR A 98 1.42 -9.05 14.77
N TRP A 99 2.49 -8.25 14.66
CA TRP A 99 3.79 -8.48 15.30
C TRP A 99 4.33 -9.91 15.06
N ASP A 100 4.11 -10.44 13.86
CA ASP A 100 4.49 -11.81 13.49
C ASP A 100 5.28 -11.84 12.17
N THR A 101 6.59 -12.03 12.31
CA THR A 101 7.50 -12.16 11.15
C THR A 101 7.21 -13.41 10.32
N ASN A 102 6.67 -14.47 10.91
CA ASN A 102 6.36 -15.69 10.16
C ASN A 102 5.13 -15.48 9.26
N SER A 103 4.10 -14.81 9.77
CA SER A 103 2.93 -14.47 8.97
C SER A 103 3.29 -13.54 7.82
N LEU A 104 4.14 -12.53 8.06
CA LEU A 104 4.57 -11.62 7.00
C LEU A 104 5.48 -12.31 5.96
N HIS A 105 6.39 -13.17 6.39
CA HIS A 105 7.20 -13.98 5.48
C HIS A 105 6.32 -14.85 4.59
N ARG A 106 5.30 -15.52 5.15
CA ARG A 106 4.38 -16.36 4.38
C ARG A 106 3.54 -15.57 3.39
N MET A 107 3.09 -14.38 3.76
CA MET A 107 2.40 -13.48 2.83
C MET A 107 3.28 -13.12 1.63
N ALA A 108 4.53 -12.74 1.88
CA ALA A 108 5.48 -12.39 0.83
C ALA A 108 5.83 -13.59 -0.07
N ASP A 109 5.98 -14.77 0.52
CA ASP A 109 6.17 -16.04 -0.20
C ASP A 109 5.01 -16.34 -1.15
N TYR A 110 3.77 -16.28 -0.65
CA TYR A 110 2.56 -16.49 -1.46
C TYR A 110 2.41 -15.45 -2.57
N SER A 111 2.66 -14.17 -2.25
CA SER A 111 2.57 -13.10 -3.25
C SER A 111 3.62 -13.26 -4.36
N ALA A 112 4.83 -13.73 -4.03
CA ALA A 112 5.85 -14.04 -5.04
C ALA A 112 5.48 -15.25 -5.92
N LEU A 113 4.79 -16.26 -5.38
CA LEU A 113 4.26 -17.37 -6.18
C LEU A 113 3.15 -16.92 -7.14
N GLU A 114 2.21 -16.09 -6.67
CA GLU A 114 1.21 -15.47 -7.54
C GLU A 114 1.87 -14.61 -8.62
N GLY A 115 2.88 -13.82 -8.25
CA GLY A 115 3.70 -13.05 -9.18
C GLY A 115 4.38 -13.90 -10.25
N ARG A 116 4.90 -15.08 -9.89
CA ARG A 116 5.49 -16.04 -10.84
C ARG A 116 4.45 -16.61 -11.79
N ALA A 117 3.28 -17.01 -11.28
CA ALA A 117 2.19 -17.47 -12.13
C ALA A 117 1.74 -16.39 -13.13
N ILE A 118 1.63 -15.13 -12.69
CA ILE A 118 1.30 -13.99 -13.55
C ILE A 118 2.36 -13.80 -14.63
N TYR A 119 3.63 -13.75 -14.26
CA TYR A 119 4.71 -13.54 -15.22
C TYR A 119 4.82 -14.67 -16.24
N ASN A 120 4.66 -15.93 -15.79
CA ASN A 120 4.62 -17.09 -16.68
C ASN A 120 3.48 -16.96 -17.70
N LYS A 121 2.29 -16.54 -17.24
CA LYS A 121 1.15 -16.30 -18.14
C LYS A 121 1.40 -15.11 -19.07
N ALA A 122 2.06 -14.06 -18.60
CA ALA A 122 2.44 -12.93 -19.42
C ALA A 122 3.44 -13.32 -20.53
N ILE A 123 4.39 -14.22 -20.26
CA ILE A 123 5.27 -14.79 -21.27
C ILE A 123 4.47 -15.56 -22.32
N GLU A 124 3.60 -16.49 -21.88
CA GLU A 124 2.75 -17.30 -22.77
C GLU A 124 1.92 -16.41 -23.72
N LEU A 125 1.42 -15.29 -23.21
CA LEU A 125 0.59 -14.34 -23.96
C LEU A 125 1.38 -13.27 -24.72
N GLY A 126 2.71 -13.23 -24.62
CA GLY A 126 3.55 -12.19 -25.27
C GLY A 126 3.37 -10.78 -24.68
N ARG A 127 3.01 -10.68 -23.39
CA ARG A 127 2.62 -9.43 -22.70
C ARG A 127 3.69 -8.89 -21.75
N THR A 128 4.93 -9.38 -21.79
CA THR A 128 5.99 -9.00 -20.82
C THR A 128 6.43 -7.53 -20.88
N LYS A 129 6.05 -6.80 -21.93
CA LYS A 129 6.22 -5.33 -22.04
C LYS A 129 5.25 -4.54 -21.18
N GLU A 130 4.19 -5.17 -20.68
CA GLU A 130 3.16 -4.49 -19.91
C GLU A 130 3.59 -4.34 -18.45
N ARG A 131 3.35 -3.14 -17.95
CA ARG A 131 3.43 -2.76 -16.55
C ARG A 131 2.61 -3.70 -15.66
N TYR A 132 3.05 -3.91 -14.41
CA TYR A 132 2.43 -4.80 -13.42
C TYR A 132 2.50 -6.31 -13.68
N LEU A 133 3.15 -6.74 -14.76
CA LEU A 133 3.31 -8.17 -15.06
C LEU A 133 4.72 -8.70 -14.72
N GLY A 134 5.69 -7.81 -14.44
CA GLY A 134 7.08 -8.17 -14.14
C GLY A 134 7.30 -8.80 -12.75
N LEU A 135 8.53 -9.23 -12.49
CA LEU A 135 8.94 -9.92 -11.25
C LEU A 135 9.79 -9.05 -10.31
N THR A 136 9.90 -7.77 -10.61
CA THR A 136 10.56 -6.76 -9.78
C THR A 136 9.48 -5.95 -9.09
N TYR A 137 9.45 -6.04 -7.76
CA TYR A 137 8.45 -5.38 -6.96
C TYR A 137 9.09 -4.26 -6.15
N TRP A 138 8.54 -3.05 -6.31
CA TRP A 138 9.02 -1.87 -5.61
C TRP A 138 8.47 -1.78 -4.19
N THR A 139 8.79 -2.82 -3.42
CA THR A 139 8.24 -3.11 -2.10
C THR A 139 9.31 -3.89 -1.29
N PRO A 140 9.48 -3.67 0.03
CA PRO A 140 8.60 -2.94 0.95
C PRO A 140 8.93 -1.46 1.14
N ASN A 141 7.89 -0.68 1.45
CA ASN A 141 8.04 0.64 2.04
C ASN A 141 8.35 0.50 3.54
N ILE A 142 9.55 0.91 3.93
CA ILE A 142 10.10 0.78 5.29
C ILE A 142 10.42 2.14 5.92
N ASN A 143 9.86 3.22 5.36
CA ASN A 143 9.96 4.53 5.99
C ASN A 143 9.26 4.54 7.35
N ILE A 144 9.80 5.32 8.29
CA ILE A 144 9.24 5.41 9.65
C ILE A 144 7.98 6.26 9.63
N PHE A 145 6.88 5.73 10.16
CA PHE A 145 5.63 6.47 10.35
C PHE A 145 5.77 7.45 11.53
N ARG A 146 6.57 8.50 11.34
CA ARG A 146 6.98 9.45 12.40
C ARG A 146 5.87 10.39 12.85
N ASP A 147 4.91 10.66 11.97
CA ASP A 147 3.84 11.64 12.17
C ASP A 147 2.52 11.05 11.66
N PRO A 148 1.51 10.89 12.53
CA PRO A 148 0.22 10.28 12.17
C PRO A 148 -0.59 11.08 11.13
N ARG A 149 -0.13 12.28 10.74
CA ARG A 149 -0.76 13.02 9.64
C ARG A 149 -0.37 12.52 8.25
N TRP A 150 0.67 11.72 8.15
CA TRP A 150 1.18 11.24 6.87
C TRP A 150 0.28 10.22 6.19
N GLY A 151 -0.18 10.53 4.98
CA GLY A 151 -1.14 9.74 4.20
C GLY A 151 -0.65 8.36 3.77
N ARG A 152 0.66 8.23 3.56
CA ARG A 152 1.30 6.94 3.21
C ARG A 152 1.76 6.15 4.44
N GLY A 153 1.48 6.60 5.65
CA GLY A 153 1.79 5.84 6.85
C GLY A 153 1.13 4.45 6.89
N GLN A 154 0.01 4.29 6.18
CA GLN A 154 -0.64 2.99 5.97
C GLN A 154 0.26 1.98 5.23
N GLU A 155 1.15 2.45 4.37
CA GLU A 155 2.01 1.63 3.50
C GLU A 155 3.27 1.16 4.21
N THR A 156 3.51 1.54 5.46
CA THR A 156 4.71 1.16 6.22
C THR A 156 4.39 0.29 7.42
N TYR A 157 5.43 -0.23 8.08
CA TYR A 157 5.28 -1.09 9.24
C TYR A 157 5.20 -0.34 10.59
N GLY A 158 5.04 0.99 10.56
CA GLY A 158 4.79 1.81 11.74
C GLY A 158 5.95 2.69 12.18
N GLU A 159 5.95 3.07 13.46
CA GLU A 159 6.82 4.13 13.97
C GLU A 159 8.16 3.65 14.55
N ASP A 160 8.32 2.33 14.71
CA ASP A 160 9.49 1.75 15.36
C ASP A 160 10.49 1.18 14.35
N PRO A 161 11.76 1.61 14.37
CA PRO A 161 12.77 1.11 13.44
C PRO A 161 13.09 -0.38 13.61
N PHE A 162 13.01 -0.94 14.82
CA PHE A 162 13.32 -2.35 15.05
C PHE A 162 12.19 -3.25 14.54
N LEU A 163 10.94 -2.94 14.86
CA LEU A 163 9.77 -3.64 14.33
C LEU A 163 9.76 -3.61 12.81
N THR A 164 9.94 -2.41 12.22
CA THR A 164 9.99 -2.21 10.77
C THR A 164 11.13 -3.01 10.13
N ALA A 165 12.32 -3.02 10.73
CA ALA A 165 13.46 -3.81 10.24
C ALA A 165 13.19 -5.32 10.25
N MET A 166 12.64 -5.85 11.36
CA MET A 166 12.38 -7.29 11.49
C MET A 166 11.28 -7.77 10.54
N LEU A 167 10.23 -6.97 10.37
CA LEU A 167 9.14 -7.24 9.44
C LEU A 167 9.61 -7.11 7.97
N GLY A 168 10.29 -6.02 7.63
CA GLY A 168 10.84 -5.83 6.28
C GLY A 168 11.84 -6.92 5.89
N ARG A 169 12.68 -7.39 6.82
CA ARG A 169 13.56 -8.55 6.57
C ARG A 169 12.77 -9.82 6.28
N ALA A 170 11.71 -10.09 7.05
CA ALA A 170 10.86 -11.26 6.84
C ALA A 170 10.16 -11.20 5.47
N PHE A 171 9.68 -10.02 5.07
CA PHE A 171 9.11 -9.77 3.75
C PHE A 171 10.13 -10.04 2.64
N VAL A 172 11.34 -9.44 2.71
CA VAL A 172 12.38 -9.59 1.68
C VAL A 172 12.74 -11.07 1.48
N ARG A 173 12.94 -11.83 2.56
CA ARG A 173 13.27 -13.26 2.47
C ARG A 173 12.13 -14.10 1.89
N GLY A 174 10.89 -13.83 2.30
CA GLY A 174 9.72 -14.52 1.75
C GLY A 174 9.57 -14.29 0.24
N LEU A 175 9.67 -13.01 -0.18
CA LEU A 175 9.51 -12.60 -1.57
C LEU A 175 10.65 -13.12 -2.46
N GLN A 176 11.90 -12.99 -2.01
CA GLN A 176 13.07 -13.38 -2.80
C GLN A 176 13.31 -14.90 -2.81
N GLY A 177 12.83 -15.61 -1.79
CA GLY A 177 13.16 -17.01 -1.59
C GLY A 177 14.62 -17.23 -1.18
N GLU A 178 14.97 -18.48 -0.93
CA GLU A 178 16.27 -18.90 -0.38
C GLU A 178 17.12 -19.66 -1.39
N ASP A 179 16.74 -19.64 -2.67
CA ASP A 179 17.53 -20.30 -3.73
C ASP A 179 18.81 -19.47 -4.00
N PRO A 180 20.00 -20.09 -3.97
CA PRO A 180 21.26 -19.37 -4.07
C PRO A 180 21.51 -18.82 -5.49
N LYS A 181 20.91 -19.43 -6.51
CA LYS A 181 21.06 -19.03 -7.91
C LYS A 181 19.94 -18.09 -8.33
N TYR A 182 18.68 -18.49 -8.14
CA TYR A 182 17.53 -17.75 -8.63
C TYR A 182 16.76 -17.01 -7.54
N LEU A 183 16.31 -15.80 -7.84
CA LEU A 183 15.31 -15.08 -7.06
C LEU A 183 13.93 -15.61 -7.40
N LYS A 184 13.07 -15.83 -6.42
CA LYS A 184 11.64 -16.06 -6.65
C LYS A 184 10.95 -14.81 -7.19
N ALA A 185 11.22 -13.65 -6.60
CA ALA A 185 10.95 -12.34 -7.16
C ALA A 185 11.95 -11.33 -6.56
N ALA A 186 12.10 -10.14 -7.13
CA ALA A 186 13.03 -9.14 -6.61
C ALA A 186 12.29 -8.13 -5.72
N ALA A 187 12.67 -8.04 -4.44
CA ALA A 187 12.20 -7.00 -3.53
C ALA A 187 13.01 -5.71 -3.68
N CYS A 188 12.45 -4.58 -3.29
CA CYS A 188 13.09 -3.27 -3.35
C CYS A 188 12.74 -2.44 -2.11
N ALA A 189 13.74 -2.14 -1.28
CA ALA A 189 13.54 -1.32 -0.08
C ALA A 189 13.31 0.15 -0.48
N LYS A 190 12.23 0.76 0.00
CA LYS A 190 11.89 2.16 -0.33
C LYS A 190 11.33 2.95 0.84
N HIS A 191 11.35 4.28 0.79
CA HIS A 191 12.05 5.16 -0.17
C HIS A 191 13.30 5.72 0.54
N PHE A 192 14.46 5.51 -0.05
CA PHE A 192 15.77 5.77 0.53
C PHE A 192 16.19 7.22 0.25
N ALA A 193 16.19 8.12 1.23
CA ALA A 193 15.79 7.94 2.62
C ALA A 193 15.05 9.18 3.14
N VAL A 194 14.57 9.11 4.38
CA VAL A 194 13.95 10.27 5.06
C VAL A 194 12.65 10.74 4.38
N HIS A 195 11.94 9.81 3.73
CA HIS A 195 10.64 10.05 3.09
C HIS A 195 9.47 9.65 4.02
N SER A 196 9.02 10.58 4.86
CA SER A 196 7.95 10.34 5.84
C SER A 196 6.93 11.50 5.85
N GLY A 197 6.59 11.99 4.66
CA GLY A 197 5.68 13.11 4.42
C GLY A 197 6.26 14.49 4.77
N PRO A 198 5.59 15.60 4.41
CA PRO A 198 4.27 15.64 3.77
C PRO A 198 4.29 15.17 2.30
N GLU A 199 3.20 14.57 1.83
CA GLU A 199 3.03 14.15 0.43
C GLU A 199 2.89 15.33 -0.54
N PRO A 200 2.14 16.42 -0.27
CA PRO A 200 1.94 17.50 -1.25
C PRO A 200 3.23 18.23 -1.65
N SER A 201 4.24 18.25 -0.79
CA SER A 201 5.50 18.97 -1.00
C SER A 201 6.69 18.07 -1.35
N ARG A 202 6.45 16.75 -1.48
CA ARG A 202 7.50 15.71 -1.60
C ARG A 202 8.53 15.95 -2.71
N HIS A 203 8.11 16.54 -3.83
CA HIS A 203 8.95 16.80 -5.00
C HIS A 203 9.94 17.97 -4.80
N SER A 204 9.75 18.79 -3.77
CA SER A 204 10.57 19.98 -3.50
C SER A 204 11.16 20.02 -2.10
N ASP A 205 10.73 19.11 -1.23
CA ASP A 205 11.14 19.11 0.17
C ASP A 205 12.63 18.81 0.32
N ASN A 206 13.26 19.50 1.27
CA ASN A 206 14.64 19.27 1.70
C ASN A 206 14.67 19.08 3.22
N PHE A 207 15.08 17.89 3.67
CA PHE A 207 15.13 17.56 5.09
C PHE A 207 16.56 17.47 5.62
N ASN A 208 16.75 17.97 6.84
CA ASN A 208 18.05 17.99 7.51
C ASN A 208 17.93 17.36 8.91
N PRO A 209 17.64 16.05 9.02
CA PRO A 209 17.56 15.40 10.31
C PRO A 209 18.91 15.47 11.03
N THR A 210 18.88 15.50 12.37
CA THR A 210 20.13 15.40 13.14
C THR A 210 20.84 14.09 12.84
N THR A 211 22.18 14.06 12.96
CA THR A 211 22.95 12.82 12.83
C THR A 211 22.40 11.72 13.74
N TYR A 212 22.01 12.07 14.96
CA TYR A 212 21.37 11.12 15.88
C TYR A 212 20.08 10.52 15.28
N ASP A 213 19.14 11.34 14.84
CA ASP A 213 17.85 10.87 14.31
C ASP A 213 18.01 10.07 13.02
N LEU A 214 18.91 10.50 12.13
CA LEU A 214 19.23 9.79 10.90
C LEU A 214 19.68 8.35 11.18
N TRP A 215 20.67 8.18 12.07
CA TRP A 215 21.26 6.88 12.37
C TRP A 215 20.45 6.03 13.35
N ASN A 216 19.67 6.65 14.23
CA ASN A 216 18.91 5.95 15.26
C ASN A 216 17.44 5.67 14.86
N THR A 217 16.93 6.33 13.82
CA THR A 217 15.53 6.20 13.40
C THR A 217 15.37 5.90 11.91
N TYR A 218 15.92 6.71 11.01
CA TYR A 218 15.60 6.61 9.58
C TYR A 218 16.38 5.55 8.81
N LEU A 219 17.65 5.31 9.17
CA LEU A 219 18.53 4.34 8.49
C LEU A 219 18.49 2.88 8.99
N PRO A 220 18.16 2.55 10.25
CA PRO A 220 18.26 1.18 10.77
C PRO A 220 17.52 0.11 9.96
N ALA A 221 16.30 0.39 9.50
CA ALA A 221 15.54 -0.58 8.71
C ALA A 221 16.19 -0.83 7.34
N PHE A 222 16.65 0.21 6.65
CA PHE A 222 17.40 0.06 5.39
C PHE A 222 18.67 -0.75 5.60
N LYS A 223 19.46 -0.44 6.64
CA LYS A 223 20.66 -1.21 6.99
C LYS A 223 20.36 -2.70 7.16
N GLU A 224 19.28 -3.05 7.87
CA GLU A 224 18.89 -4.44 8.09
C GLU A 224 18.55 -5.13 6.76
N LEU A 225 17.75 -4.50 5.90
CA LEU A 225 17.33 -5.09 4.62
C LEU A 225 18.51 -5.23 3.64
N ILE A 226 19.39 -4.24 3.60
CA ILE A 226 20.57 -4.22 2.71
C ILE A 226 21.63 -5.20 3.19
N VAL A 227 22.02 -5.13 4.46
CA VAL A 227 23.20 -5.87 4.98
C VAL A 227 22.85 -7.27 5.47
N LYS A 228 21.62 -7.51 5.97
CA LYS A 228 21.24 -8.81 6.58
C LYS A 228 20.15 -9.57 5.81
N ALA A 229 19.35 -8.88 5.01
CA ALA A 229 18.33 -9.51 4.16
C ALA A 229 18.78 -9.66 2.70
N ASN A 230 19.85 -8.98 2.29
CA ASN A 230 20.33 -8.94 0.90
C ASN A 230 19.19 -8.60 -0.08
N VAL A 231 18.46 -7.52 0.20
CA VAL A 231 17.41 -7.00 -0.70
C VAL A 231 17.99 -6.77 -2.09
N ALA A 232 17.23 -7.06 -3.14
CA ALA A 232 17.70 -7.00 -4.52
C ALA A 232 17.77 -5.57 -5.05
N GLY A 233 16.84 -4.71 -4.63
CA GLY A 233 16.73 -3.32 -5.05
C GLY A 233 16.66 -2.32 -3.89
N VAL A 234 17.01 -1.07 -4.19
CA VAL A 234 16.71 0.10 -3.35
C VAL A 234 16.09 1.18 -4.24
N MET A 235 15.03 1.84 -3.78
CA MET A 235 14.45 2.98 -4.48
C MET A 235 14.83 4.26 -3.74
N CYS A 236 15.49 5.19 -4.43
CA CYS A 236 15.80 6.50 -3.84
C CYS A 236 14.57 7.42 -3.84
N ALA A 237 14.44 8.26 -2.82
CA ALA A 237 13.24 9.09 -2.57
C ALA A 237 13.16 10.36 -3.43
N TYR A 238 11.97 10.98 -3.44
CA TYR A 238 11.69 12.27 -4.07
C TYR A 238 12.45 13.45 -3.45
N ASN A 239 12.46 13.53 -2.12
CA ASN A 239 12.98 14.66 -1.38
C ASN A 239 14.50 14.80 -1.51
N ALA A 240 15.01 15.98 -1.18
CA ALA A 240 16.41 16.20 -0.89
C ALA A 240 16.72 15.92 0.59
N VAL A 241 17.97 15.53 0.87
CA VAL A 241 18.53 15.46 2.21
C VAL A 241 19.82 16.26 2.22
N ASN A 242 19.95 17.19 3.16
CA ASN A 242 21.12 18.07 3.23
C ASN A 242 21.38 18.77 1.89
N THR A 243 20.33 19.30 1.25
CA THR A 243 20.32 20.05 -0.02
C THR A 243 20.59 19.26 -1.30
N GLN A 244 20.96 17.98 -1.20
CA GLN A 244 21.16 17.12 -2.36
C GLN A 244 19.97 16.16 -2.57
N PRO A 245 19.44 15.99 -3.79
CA PRO A 245 18.37 15.04 -4.08
C PRO A 245 18.77 13.62 -3.66
N CYS A 246 17.87 12.85 -3.05
CA CYS A 246 18.23 11.51 -2.55
C CYS A 246 18.82 10.60 -3.64
N CYS A 247 18.34 10.69 -4.88
CA CYS A 247 18.83 9.89 -6.01
C CYS A 247 20.22 10.28 -6.55
N ALA A 248 20.82 11.37 -6.05
CA ALA A 248 22.20 11.76 -6.37
C ALA A 248 22.90 12.36 -5.14
N ASN A 249 22.64 11.78 -3.97
CA ASN A 249 23.21 12.26 -2.72
C ASN A 249 24.54 11.55 -2.43
N ASP A 250 25.62 12.33 -2.27
CA ASP A 250 26.98 11.83 -2.00
C ASP A 250 27.01 10.88 -0.79
N PHE A 251 26.45 11.34 0.33
CA PHE A 251 26.48 10.59 1.58
C PHE A 251 25.60 9.35 1.51
N LEU A 252 24.34 9.46 1.06
CA LEU A 252 23.40 8.36 1.05
C LEU A 252 23.78 7.30 0.01
N MET A 253 24.08 7.72 -1.22
CA MET A 253 24.24 6.81 -2.35
C MET A 253 25.67 6.27 -2.44
N ASN A 254 26.68 7.13 -2.38
CA ASN A 254 28.06 6.71 -2.54
C ASN A 254 28.65 6.22 -1.21
N ASP A 255 28.73 7.09 -0.21
CA ASP A 255 29.43 6.78 1.05
C ASP A 255 28.72 5.69 1.86
N LEU A 256 27.40 5.78 1.97
CA LEU A 256 26.63 4.85 2.78
C LEU A 256 26.26 3.59 2.01
N LEU A 257 25.45 3.70 0.95
CA LEU A 257 24.88 2.55 0.27
C LEU A 257 25.95 1.70 -0.44
N ARG A 258 26.78 2.31 -1.30
CA ARG A 258 27.82 1.58 -2.05
C ARG A 258 29.08 1.32 -1.22
N ASN A 259 29.60 2.31 -0.50
CA ASN A 259 30.89 2.18 0.19
C ASN A 259 30.81 1.54 1.58
N LYS A 260 29.89 1.97 2.45
CA LYS A 260 29.80 1.46 3.83
C LYS A 260 28.98 0.17 3.94
N TRP A 261 27.84 0.09 3.28
CA TRP A 261 26.95 -1.08 3.32
C TRP A 261 27.21 -2.10 2.21
N LYS A 262 28.08 -1.78 1.25
CA LYS A 262 28.50 -2.68 0.16
C LYS A 262 27.32 -3.23 -0.64
N PHE A 263 26.29 -2.41 -0.86
CA PHE A 263 25.12 -2.81 -1.62
C PHE A 263 25.48 -3.09 -3.09
N ASN A 264 25.24 -4.33 -3.52
CA ASN A 264 25.56 -4.83 -4.86
C ASN A 264 24.33 -5.01 -5.75
N GLY A 265 23.13 -4.77 -5.24
CA GLY A 265 21.89 -4.77 -6.01
C GLY A 265 21.73 -3.52 -6.88
N TYR A 266 20.54 -3.38 -7.48
CA TYR A 266 20.21 -2.22 -8.32
C TYR A 266 19.56 -1.11 -7.51
N VAL A 267 19.70 0.13 -8.00
CA VAL A 267 18.92 1.28 -7.51
C VAL A 267 17.97 1.74 -8.61
N THR A 268 16.73 2.02 -8.24
CA THR A 268 15.78 2.75 -9.10
C THR A 268 15.47 4.12 -8.52
N SER A 269 15.20 5.10 -9.37
CA SER A 269 14.55 6.32 -8.92
C SER A 269 13.10 6.02 -8.52
N ASP A 270 12.56 6.81 -7.58
CA ASP A 270 11.11 7.01 -7.55
C ASP A 270 10.65 7.68 -8.86
N CYS A 271 9.36 7.62 -9.15
CA CYS A 271 8.82 8.01 -10.44
C CYS A 271 8.91 9.52 -10.66
N TRP A 272 9.68 9.94 -11.66
CA TRP A 272 10.03 11.35 -11.92
C TRP A 272 10.96 12.00 -10.88
N ALA A 273 11.53 11.28 -9.91
CA ALA A 273 12.42 11.88 -8.91
C ALA A 273 13.70 12.51 -9.52
N ILE A 274 14.13 12.06 -10.71
CA ILE A 274 15.26 12.66 -11.43
C ILE A 274 14.82 13.94 -12.16
N ASP A 275 13.58 14.02 -12.64
CA ASP A 275 13.01 15.27 -13.14
C ASP A 275 13.04 16.37 -12.08
N ASP A 276 12.79 15.99 -10.83
CA ASP A 276 12.72 16.93 -9.71
C ASP A 276 14.04 17.68 -9.49
N PHE A 277 15.19 17.12 -9.88
CA PHE A 277 16.51 17.75 -9.73
C PHE A 277 16.55 19.14 -10.39
N PHE A 278 15.97 19.27 -11.59
CA PHE A 278 15.97 20.53 -12.34
C PHE A 278 14.59 21.22 -12.35
N LYS A 279 13.49 20.48 -12.17
CA LYS A 279 12.14 21.05 -12.15
C LYS A 279 11.76 21.67 -10.81
N TYR A 280 12.13 21.06 -9.69
CA TYR A 280 11.66 21.49 -8.37
C TYR A 280 12.81 21.80 -7.40
N HIS A 281 13.78 20.90 -7.23
CA HIS A 281 14.94 21.09 -6.35
C HIS A 281 15.90 22.17 -6.86
N LYS A 282 15.91 22.42 -8.18
CA LYS A 282 16.80 23.41 -8.84
C LYS A 282 18.28 23.19 -8.58
N THR A 283 18.69 21.95 -8.33
CA THR A 283 20.09 21.57 -8.10
C THR A 283 20.86 21.38 -9.40
N HIS A 284 20.15 21.13 -10.50
CA HIS A 284 20.74 20.90 -11.82
C HIS A 284 20.13 21.83 -12.87
N PRO A 285 20.92 22.34 -13.83
CA PRO A 285 20.45 23.27 -14.84
C PRO A 285 19.62 22.63 -15.95
N THR A 286 19.81 21.32 -16.21
CA THR A 286 19.16 20.60 -17.32
C THR A 286 18.85 19.16 -16.94
N ALA A 287 17.96 18.52 -17.72
CA ALA A 287 17.69 17.09 -17.62
C ALA A 287 18.95 16.25 -17.84
N THR A 288 19.79 16.60 -18.83
CA THR A 288 21.05 15.89 -19.11
C THR A 288 22.01 15.92 -17.93
N ALA A 289 22.17 17.09 -17.28
CA ALA A 289 23.03 17.21 -16.10
C ALA A 289 22.51 16.34 -14.95
N ALA A 290 21.20 16.34 -14.71
CA ALA A 290 20.57 15.50 -13.70
C ALA A 290 20.71 13.99 -13.98
N ALA A 291 20.54 13.58 -15.24
CA ALA A 291 20.69 12.20 -15.67
C ALA A 291 22.12 11.68 -15.43
N VAL A 292 23.13 12.46 -15.84
CA VAL A 292 24.54 12.11 -15.63
C VAL A 292 24.82 11.97 -14.13
N ASP A 293 24.42 12.94 -13.33
CA ASP A 293 24.70 12.93 -11.90
C ASP A 293 24.05 11.74 -11.18
N ALA A 294 22.79 11.43 -11.50
CA ALA A 294 22.09 10.27 -10.97
C ALA A 294 22.80 8.94 -11.29
N VAL A 295 23.29 8.75 -12.52
CA VAL A 295 24.04 7.54 -12.90
C VAL A 295 25.38 7.47 -12.16
N LEU A 296 26.11 8.58 -12.05
CA LEU A 296 27.39 8.62 -11.34
C LEU A 296 27.25 8.33 -9.85
N HIS A 297 26.11 8.68 -9.25
CA HIS A 297 25.72 8.33 -7.89
C HIS A 297 25.07 6.94 -7.78
N GLY A 298 25.03 6.17 -8.86
CA GLY A 298 24.60 4.78 -8.85
C GLY A 298 23.10 4.56 -8.78
N THR A 299 22.29 5.52 -9.26
CA THR A 299 20.89 5.31 -9.63
C THR A 299 20.84 4.61 -10.99
N ASP A 300 20.60 3.30 -10.97
CA ASP A 300 20.81 2.43 -12.13
C ASP A 300 19.62 2.48 -13.13
N LEU A 301 18.41 2.71 -12.63
CA LEU A 301 17.14 2.64 -13.38
C LEU A 301 16.31 3.91 -13.15
N GLU A 302 15.79 4.51 -14.21
CA GLU A 302 14.81 5.60 -14.13
C GLU A 302 13.38 5.04 -14.11
N CYS A 303 12.59 5.37 -13.07
CA CYS A 303 11.13 5.39 -13.22
C CYS A 303 10.73 6.72 -13.87
N GLY A 304 10.55 6.72 -15.18
CA GLY A 304 10.36 7.96 -15.93
C GLY A 304 10.33 7.71 -17.42
N GLN A 305 10.16 8.77 -18.19
CA GLN A 305 9.99 8.66 -19.64
C GLN A 305 11.04 9.39 -20.46
N THR A 306 11.78 10.32 -19.86
CA THR A 306 12.50 11.33 -20.64
C THR A 306 13.93 11.60 -20.17
N VAL A 307 14.24 11.53 -18.87
CA VAL A 307 15.51 12.06 -18.37
C VAL A 307 16.67 11.14 -18.76
N TYR A 308 16.56 9.82 -18.60
CA TYR A 308 17.66 8.93 -19.00
C TYR A 308 17.83 8.82 -20.51
N LYS A 309 16.81 9.16 -21.32
CA LYS A 309 16.98 9.24 -22.78
C LYS A 309 18.05 10.25 -23.20
N THR A 310 18.31 11.29 -22.39
CA THR A 310 19.36 12.27 -22.68
C THR A 310 20.78 11.76 -22.42
N LEU A 311 20.94 10.56 -21.82
CA LEU A 311 22.25 9.94 -21.61
C LEU A 311 22.95 9.59 -22.94
N LEU A 312 22.18 9.35 -24.01
CA LEU A 312 22.71 9.17 -25.36
C LEU A 312 23.51 10.40 -25.79
N ASP A 313 22.91 11.58 -25.67
CA ASP A 313 23.56 12.86 -25.97
C ASP A 313 24.70 13.15 -25.00
N ALA A 314 24.57 12.76 -23.72
CA ALA A 314 25.63 12.94 -22.74
C ALA A 314 26.91 12.18 -23.12
N VAL A 315 26.79 10.94 -23.59
CA VAL A 315 27.93 10.14 -24.05
C VAL A 315 28.49 10.69 -25.36
N ASN A 316 27.63 10.96 -26.35
CA ASN A 316 28.05 11.48 -27.66
C ASN A 316 28.79 12.82 -27.57
N ASN A 317 28.40 13.68 -26.62
CA ASN A 317 29.03 14.97 -26.39
C ASN A 317 30.16 14.94 -25.34
N GLY A 318 30.55 13.75 -24.86
CA GLY A 318 31.68 13.58 -23.94
C GLY A 318 31.43 14.07 -22.50
N LEU A 319 30.17 14.30 -22.10
CA LEU A 319 29.80 14.65 -20.72
C LEU A 319 29.93 13.46 -19.77
N MET A 320 29.85 12.24 -20.29
CA MET A 320 30.13 11.01 -19.55
C MET A 320 30.69 9.92 -20.48
N LYS A 321 31.31 8.89 -19.91
CA LYS A 321 31.83 7.73 -20.65
C LYS A 321 30.77 6.64 -20.72
N GLU A 322 30.68 5.97 -21.86
CA GLU A 322 29.80 4.80 -22.03
C GLU A 322 30.06 3.70 -20.98
N SER A 323 31.32 3.50 -20.59
CA SER A 323 31.69 2.54 -19.55
C SER A 323 31.10 2.84 -18.16
N GLN A 324 30.59 4.05 -17.93
CA GLN A 324 29.87 4.39 -16.69
C GLN A 324 28.43 3.84 -16.73
N LEU A 325 27.80 3.77 -17.90
CA LEU A 325 26.49 3.12 -18.10
C LEU A 325 26.61 1.59 -17.89
N ASP A 326 27.72 1.00 -18.32
CA ASP A 326 27.98 -0.44 -18.17
C ASP A 326 27.89 -0.91 -16.71
N ILE A 327 28.26 -0.06 -15.75
CA ILE A 327 28.19 -0.39 -14.32
C ILE A 327 26.73 -0.64 -13.90
N SER A 328 25.83 0.26 -14.27
CA SER A 328 24.40 0.14 -13.97
C SER A 328 23.75 -1.00 -14.73
N LEU A 329 24.07 -1.15 -16.01
CA LEU A 329 23.55 -2.24 -16.83
C LEU A 329 23.95 -3.62 -16.30
N LYS A 330 25.18 -3.78 -15.82
CA LYS A 330 25.61 -5.05 -15.21
C LYS A 330 24.77 -5.40 -13.99
N ARG A 331 24.42 -4.42 -13.14
CA ARG A 331 23.53 -4.62 -11.99
C ARG A 331 22.11 -5.00 -12.44
N LEU A 332 21.57 -4.29 -13.42
CA LEU A 332 20.22 -4.54 -13.95
C LEU A 332 20.11 -5.93 -14.60
N PHE A 333 21.05 -6.28 -15.47
CA PHE A 333 21.05 -7.60 -16.09
C PHE A 333 21.28 -8.70 -15.05
N MET A 334 22.16 -8.51 -14.05
CA MET A 334 22.34 -9.48 -12.98
C MET A 334 21.01 -9.84 -12.29
N ILE A 335 20.14 -8.85 -12.04
CA ILE A 335 18.81 -9.13 -11.48
C ILE A 335 17.96 -9.95 -12.45
N ARG A 336 17.92 -9.61 -13.75
CA ARG A 336 17.14 -10.35 -14.75
C ARG A 336 17.65 -11.80 -14.94
N PHE A 337 18.96 -12.03 -14.89
CA PHE A 337 19.57 -13.37 -14.87
C PHE A 337 19.17 -14.14 -13.61
N ARG A 338 19.25 -13.52 -12.43
CA ARG A 338 18.79 -14.14 -11.17
C ARG A 338 17.28 -14.39 -11.16
N LEU A 339 16.47 -13.63 -11.89
CA LEU A 339 15.05 -13.95 -12.07
C LEU A 339 14.81 -15.13 -13.03
N GLY A 340 15.86 -15.65 -13.66
CA GLY A 340 15.82 -16.81 -14.55
C GLY A 340 15.36 -16.49 -15.97
N MET A 341 15.37 -15.22 -16.39
CA MET A 341 14.81 -14.80 -17.69
C MET A 341 15.64 -15.26 -18.91
N PHE A 342 16.85 -15.75 -18.69
CA PHE A 342 17.81 -16.13 -19.73
C PHE A 342 18.20 -17.61 -19.69
N ASP A 343 17.61 -18.39 -18.79
CA ASP A 343 17.86 -19.83 -18.66
C ASP A 343 16.64 -20.63 -19.17
N PRO A 344 16.84 -21.87 -19.65
CA PRO A 344 15.73 -22.76 -19.99
C PRO A 344 14.76 -22.92 -18.81
N VAL A 345 13.46 -22.92 -19.08
CA VAL A 345 12.39 -22.91 -18.06
C VAL A 345 12.51 -24.12 -17.11
N GLU A 346 12.89 -25.27 -17.66
CA GLU A 346 13.13 -26.50 -16.92
C GLU A 346 14.26 -26.39 -15.88
N MET A 347 15.20 -25.45 -16.05
CA MET A 347 16.28 -25.17 -15.11
C MET A 347 15.88 -24.16 -14.02
N VAL A 348 14.82 -23.38 -14.24
CA VAL A 348 14.40 -22.30 -13.34
C VAL A 348 13.21 -22.77 -12.52
N LYS A 349 13.49 -23.25 -11.30
CA LYS A 349 12.50 -23.78 -10.35
C LYS A 349 11.22 -22.93 -10.29
N TYR A 350 11.37 -21.61 -10.17
CA TYR A 350 10.21 -20.71 -10.02
C TYR A 350 9.47 -20.42 -11.32
N ALA A 351 10.10 -20.58 -12.50
CA ALA A 351 9.43 -20.44 -13.80
C ALA A 351 8.45 -21.59 -14.06
N GLN A 352 8.48 -22.66 -13.27
CA GLN A 352 7.56 -23.78 -13.34
C GLN A 352 6.32 -23.60 -12.44
N THR A 353 6.14 -22.43 -11.83
CA THR A 353 4.98 -22.13 -10.98
C THR A 353 3.68 -22.15 -11.79
N ALA A 354 2.74 -23.02 -11.39
CA ALA A 354 1.45 -23.19 -12.07
C ALA A 354 0.49 -22.03 -11.79
N SER A 355 -0.45 -21.77 -12.71
CA SER A 355 -1.48 -20.74 -12.54
C SER A 355 -2.47 -21.03 -11.41
N SER A 356 -2.59 -22.28 -10.97
CA SER A 356 -3.49 -22.70 -9.88
C SER A 356 -3.12 -22.12 -8.51
N VAL A 357 -1.94 -21.50 -8.36
CA VAL A 357 -1.57 -20.80 -7.12
C VAL A 357 -2.27 -19.45 -6.98
N LEU A 358 -2.78 -18.87 -8.07
CA LEU A 358 -3.49 -17.59 -8.05
C LEU A 358 -4.75 -17.72 -7.20
N GLU A 359 -4.82 -16.93 -6.14
CA GLU A 359 -5.95 -16.91 -5.22
C GLU A 359 -6.33 -18.29 -4.66
N SER A 360 -5.32 -19.14 -4.45
CA SER A 360 -5.49 -20.48 -3.91
C SER A 360 -6.10 -20.46 -2.50
N ASP A 361 -6.72 -21.56 -2.08
CA ASP A 361 -7.37 -21.64 -0.76
C ASP A 361 -6.39 -21.42 0.40
N ALA A 362 -5.13 -21.85 0.25
CA ALA A 362 -4.09 -21.59 1.23
C ALA A 362 -3.77 -20.09 1.36
N HIS A 363 -3.75 -19.36 0.24
CA HIS A 363 -3.50 -17.93 0.24
C HIS A 363 -4.67 -17.16 0.86
N LYS A 364 -5.91 -17.47 0.46
CA LYS A 364 -7.14 -16.90 1.04
C LYS A 364 -7.25 -17.18 2.54
N ALA A 365 -6.94 -18.40 2.99
CA ALA A 365 -6.92 -18.75 4.41
C ALA A 365 -5.88 -17.94 5.19
N HIS A 366 -4.71 -17.68 4.59
CA HIS A 366 -3.69 -16.85 5.21
C HIS A 366 -4.08 -15.36 5.24
N ALA A 367 -4.79 -14.86 4.23
CA ALA A 367 -5.36 -13.51 4.25
C ALA A 367 -6.35 -13.33 5.41
N LEU A 368 -7.27 -14.28 5.61
CA LEU A 368 -8.17 -14.28 6.77
C LEU A 368 -7.40 -14.36 8.10
N LYS A 369 -6.41 -15.26 8.20
CA LYS A 369 -5.57 -15.38 9.39
C LYS A 369 -4.89 -14.05 9.73
N MET A 370 -4.25 -13.40 8.76
CA MET A 370 -3.59 -12.12 9.01
C MET A 370 -4.58 -11.02 9.36
N ALA A 371 -5.75 -10.98 8.73
CA ALA A 371 -6.82 -10.04 9.08
C ALA A 371 -7.23 -10.21 10.56
N GLN A 372 -7.51 -11.44 11.01
CA GLN A 372 -7.79 -11.74 12.42
C GLN A 372 -6.64 -11.32 13.33
N GLN A 373 -5.41 -11.71 13.00
CA GLN A 373 -4.21 -11.43 13.80
C GLN A 373 -3.90 -9.93 13.93
N SER A 374 -4.36 -9.10 12.98
CA SER A 374 -4.15 -7.65 12.94
C SER A 374 -5.14 -6.83 13.79
N MET A 375 -6.27 -7.42 14.18
CA MET A 375 -7.33 -6.73 14.92
C MET A 375 -6.82 -6.30 16.30
N VAL A 376 -6.89 -5.00 16.58
CA VAL A 376 -6.47 -4.43 17.87
C VAL A 376 -7.70 -4.00 18.66
N LEU A 377 -8.00 -4.73 19.73
CA LEU A 377 -9.02 -4.32 20.69
C LEU A 377 -8.44 -3.19 21.55
N LEU A 378 -8.85 -1.94 21.30
CA LEU A 378 -8.32 -0.77 21.99
C LEU A 378 -8.95 -0.57 23.37
N LYS A 379 -10.26 -0.82 23.46
CA LYS A 379 -11.07 -0.65 24.66
C LYS A 379 -12.16 -1.71 24.71
N ASN A 380 -12.43 -2.25 25.90
CA ASN A 380 -13.54 -3.16 26.15
C ASN A 380 -14.01 -3.06 27.61
N ASP A 381 -14.88 -2.10 27.87
CA ASP A 381 -15.50 -1.89 29.16
C ASP A 381 -16.77 -2.73 29.30
N GLN A 382 -17.12 -3.05 30.54
CA GLN A 382 -18.35 -3.77 30.91
C GLN A 382 -18.49 -5.14 30.21
N SER A 383 -17.39 -5.71 29.71
CA SER A 383 -17.41 -6.92 28.86
C SER A 383 -18.38 -6.79 27.68
N THR A 384 -18.45 -5.60 27.07
CA THR A 384 -19.32 -5.32 25.91
C THR A 384 -19.04 -6.28 24.76
N LEU A 385 -17.76 -6.58 24.52
CA LEU A 385 -17.33 -7.60 23.59
C LEU A 385 -16.82 -8.87 24.31
N PRO A 386 -17.06 -10.06 23.73
CA PRO A 386 -17.78 -10.31 22.47
C PRO A 386 -19.30 -10.15 22.60
N LEU A 387 -19.97 -9.68 21.54
CA LEU A 387 -21.42 -9.63 21.43
C LEU A 387 -22.02 -11.04 21.42
N SER A 388 -23.22 -11.15 21.99
CA SER A 388 -23.98 -12.40 21.96
C SER A 388 -24.53 -12.67 20.56
N LYS A 389 -24.38 -13.91 20.06
CA LYS A 389 -25.07 -14.36 18.84
C LYS A 389 -26.58 -14.55 19.02
N LYS A 390 -27.10 -14.37 20.25
CA LYS A 390 -28.55 -14.49 20.57
C LYS A 390 -29.32 -13.17 20.46
N LEU A 391 -28.65 -12.06 20.13
CA LEU A 391 -29.29 -10.78 19.86
C LEU A 391 -30.35 -10.95 18.75
N LYS A 392 -31.39 -10.13 18.74
CA LYS A 392 -32.50 -10.20 17.78
C LYS A 392 -32.41 -9.11 16.73
N LYS A 393 -31.94 -7.92 17.09
CA LYS A 393 -31.73 -6.79 16.17
C LYS A 393 -30.40 -6.11 16.42
N ILE A 394 -29.59 -6.04 15.37
CA ILE A 394 -28.34 -5.27 15.36
C ILE A 394 -28.44 -4.20 14.29
N VAL A 395 -28.00 -3.00 14.63
CA VAL A 395 -27.93 -1.88 13.70
C VAL A 395 -26.47 -1.60 13.37
N VAL A 396 -26.13 -1.69 12.09
CA VAL A 396 -24.79 -1.43 11.55
C VAL A 396 -24.81 -0.08 10.84
N LEU A 397 -23.92 0.81 11.25
CA LEU A 397 -23.89 2.22 10.82
C LEU A 397 -22.52 2.62 10.28
N GLY A 398 -22.51 3.69 9.49
CA GLY A 398 -21.30 4.45 9.19
C GLY A 398 -20.73 4.20 7.79
N PRO A 399 -19.81 5.08 7.36
CA PRO A 399 -19.32 5.13 5.98
C PRO A 399 -18.49 3.90 5.59
N ASN A 400 -17.94 3.18 6.56
CA ASN A 400 -17.08 2.00 6.32
C ASN A 400 -17.80 0.66 6.48
N ALA A 401 -19.07 0.64 6.90
CA ALA A 401 -19.80 -0.61 7.15
C ALA A 401 -19.95 -1.49 5.90
N HIS A 402 -20.14 -0.89 4.72
CA HIS A 402 -20.24 -1.60 3.45
C HIS A 402 -19.39 -0.89 2.37
N ASN A 403 -18.08 -0.82 2.63
CA ASN A 403 -17.14 -0.14 1.76
C ASN A 403 -15.98 -1.07 1.34
N PRO A 404 -15.99 -1.62 0.11
CA PRO A 404 -14.91 -2.50 -0.36
C PRO A 404 -13.56 -1.78 -0.50
N ILE A 405 -13.54 -0.46 -0.75
CA ILE A 405 -12.29 0.31 -0.89
C ILE A 405 -11.56 0.37 0.45
N ALA A 406 -12.29 0.65 1.55
CA ALA A 406 -11.72 0.63 2.88
C ALA A 406 -11.26 -0.77 3.33
N VAL A 407 -11.86 -1.83 2.79
CA VAL A 407 -11.43 -3.20 3.07
C VAL A 407 -10.07 -3.50 2.42
N LEU A 408 -9.89 -3.10 1.16
CA LEU A 408 -8.71 -3.46 0.36
C LEU A 408 -7.48 -2.59 0.61
N GLY A 409 -7.63 -1.33 1.02
CA GLY A 409 -6.50 -0.40 1.06
C GLY A 409 -6.10 0.11 -0.33
N ASN A 410 -5.07 0.96 -0.42
CA ASN A 410 -4.45 1.31 -1.70
C ASN A 410 -3.43 0.24 -2.14
N TYR A 411 -2.90 0.34 -3.37
CA TYR A 411 -1.93 -0.63 -3.90
C TYR A 411 -2.37 -2.11 -3.79
N ASN A 412 -3.66 -2.36 -4.02
CA ASN A 412 -4.27 -3.69 -3.91
C ASN A 412 -4.32 -4.42 -5.27
N GLY A 413 -4.47 -5.74 -5.19
CA GLY A 413 -4.85 -6.61 -6.30
C GLY A 413 -6.37 -6.70 -6.51
N ILE A 414 -6.81 -7.64 -7.34
CA ILE A 414 -8.24 -7.86 -7.66
C ILE A 414 -8.65 -9.26 -7.17
N PRO A 415 -9.21 -9.42 -5.96
CA PRO A 415 -9.66 -10.73 -5.49
C PRO A 415 -10.97 -11.15 -6.17
N SER A 416 -11.29 -12.44 -6.17
CA SER A 416 -12.58 -12.96 -6.62
C SER A 416 -13.74 -12.61 -5.67
N ARG A 417 -13.43 -12.37 -4.39
CA ARG A 417 -14.42 -12.05 -3.36
C ARG A 417 -13.85 -11.07 -2.34
N ILE A 418 -14.65 -10.04 -2.02
CA ILE A 418 -14.39 -9.05 -0.98
C ILE A 418 -15.50 -9.17 0.06
N VAL A 419 -15.16 -9.29 1.34
CA VAL A 419 -16.13 -9.34 2.43
C VAL A 419 -16.08 -8.05 3.23
N THR A 420 -17.12 -7.21 3.12
CA THR A 420 -17.24 -5.99 3.95
C THR A 420 -17.68 -6.33 5.37
N LEU A 421 -17.59 -5.38 6.31
CA LEU A 421 -18.08 -5.58 7.67
C LEU A 421 -19.55 -6.04 7.69
N LEU A 422 -20.40 -5.37 6.90
CA LEU A 422 -21.82 -5.71 6.82
C LEU A 422 -22.03 -7.14 6.32
N ASP A 423 -21.28 -7.55 5.29
CA ASP A 423 -21.35 -8.91 4.73
C ASP A 423 -20.91 -9.92 5.78
N GLY A 424 -19.78 -9.68 6.44
CA GLY A 424 -19.26 -10.55 7.50
C GLY A 424 -20.23 -10.73 8.66
N ILE A 425 -20.91 -9.66 9.09
CA ILE A 425 -21.94 -9.75 10.14
C ILE A 425 -23.15 -10.55 9.67
N LYS A 426 -23.65 -10.29 8.44
CA LYS A 426 -24.80 -11.02 7.87
C LYS A 426 -24.50 -12.50 7.71
N GLU A 427 -23.33 -12.85 7.17
CA GLU A 427 -22.87 -14.23 7.01
C GLU A 427 -22.72 -14.94 8.36
N LYS A 428 -22.20 -14.23 9.37
CA LYS A 428 -21.98 -14.78 10.71
C LYS A 428 -23.27 -15.10 11.46
N LEU A 429 -24.28 -14.25 11.34
CA LEU A 429 -25.53 -14.35 12.10
C LEU A 429 -26.65 -15.07 11.37
N GLY A 430 -26.57 -15.14 10.04
CA GLY A 430 -27.62 -15.68 9.18
C GLY A 430 -28.94 -14.93 9.32
N SER A 431 -30.06 -15.60 9.04
CA SER A 431 -31.41 -15.02 9.07
C SER A 431 -32.01 -14.89 10.47
N ASN A 432 -31.35 -15.40 11.51
CA ASN A 432 -31.88 -15.44 12.88
C ASN A 432 -31.81 -14.09 13.60
N VAL A 433 -31.00 -13.16 13.09
CA VAL A 433 -30.82 -11.81 13.65
C VAL A 433 -31.15 -10.79 12.56
N LYS A 434 -32.02 -9.83 12.88
CA LYS A 434 -32.32 -8.71 11.99
C LYS A 434 -31.14 -7.75 11.98
N VAL A 435 -30.36 -7.77 10.90
CA VAL A 435 -29.27 -6.83 10.65
C VAL A 435 -29.81 -5.65 9.84
N VAL A 436 -29.93 -4.49 10.46
CA VAL A 436 -30.30 -3.23 9.80
C VAL A 436 -29.04 -2.46 9.45
N TYR A 437 -28.94 -1.98 8.22
CA TYR A 437 -27.83 -1.15 7.77
C TYR A 437 -28.32 0.26 7.41
N GLU A 438 -27.58 1.28 7.85
CA GLU A 438 -27.74 2.66 7.41
C GLU A 438 -26.34 3.29 7.24
N LYS A 439 -26.03 3.88 6.08
CA LYS A 439 -24.74 4.59 5.91
C LYS A 439 -24.62 5.77 6.88
N ALA A 440 -25.73 6.47 7.10
CA ALA A 440 -25.93 7.62 7.99
C ALA A 440 -25.07 8.87 7.73
N ILE A 441 -23.82 8.76 7.33
CA ILE A 441 -22.92 9.90 7.07
C ILE A 441 -21.86 9.52 6.03
N ASN A 442 -21.21 10.50 5.42
CA ASN A 442 -19.93 10.30 4.75
C ASN A 442 -18.78 10.39 5.77
N PHE A 443 -17.53 10.28 5.32
CA PHE A 443 -16.37 10.36 6.19
C PHE A 443 -16.26 11.70 6.94
N THR A 444 -16.51 12.82 6.25
CA THR A 444 -16.27 14.18 6.73
C THR A 444 -17.51 15.08 6.76
N ASN A 445 -18.66 14.60 6.28
CA ASN A 445 -19.92 15.35 6.29
C ASN A 445 -21.14 14.43 6.54
N ASP A 446 -22.27 15.05 6.91
CA ASP A 446 -23.55 14.39 7.25
C ASP A 446 -24.57 14.43 6.12
N THR A 447 -24.15 14.87 4.93
CA THR A 447 -25.02 15.07 3.78
C THR A 447 -24.77 13.97 2.77
N LEU A 448 -25.78 13.13 2.56
CA LEU A 448 -25.72 11.97 1.66
C LEU A 448 -26.49 12.28 0.39
N LEU A 449 -26.05 11.72 -0.74
CA LEU A 449 -26.89 11.66 -1.92
C LEU A 449 -27.94 10.56 -1.70
N ASN A 450 -29.20 10.96 -1.55
CA ASN A 450 -30.34 10.06 -1.51
C ASN A 450 -30.87 9.85 -2.94
N TYR A 451 -30.66 8.66 -3.49
CA TYR A 451 -31.08 8.36 -4.85
C TYR A 451 -32.60 8.21 -4.94
N THR A 452 -33.18 8.81 -5.97
CA THR A 452 -34.59 8.66 -6.32
C THR A 452 -34.68 7.97 -7.68
N ASP A 453 -35.46 6.90 -7.76
CA ASP A 453 -35.76 6.28 -9.04
C ASP A 453 -36.69 7.19 -9.85
N VAL A 454 -36.16 7.76 -10.93
CA VAL A 454 -36.91 8.59 -11.88
C VAL A 454 -36.98 7.94 -13.26
N THR A 455 -36.73 6.64 -13.38
CA THR A 455 -36.73 5.94 -14.69
C THR A 455 -38.03 6.14 -15.47
N ALA A 456 -39.17 6.24 -14.78
CA ALA A 456 -40.47 6.53 -15.37
C ALA A 456 -40.60 7.95 -15.96
N GLN A 457 -39.70 8.88 -15.62
CA GLN A 457 -39.68 10.28 -16.07
C GLN A 457 -38.84 10.47 -17.34
N TYR A 458 -38.13 9.45 -17.80
CA TYR A 458 -37.32 9.49 -19.02
C TYR A 458 -38.14 9.04 -20.23
N SER A 459 -38.06 9.81 -21.32
CA SER A 459 -38.65 9.44 -22.60
C SER A 459 -37.91 10.05 -23.79
N TRP A 460 -37.81 9.33 -24.89
CA TRP A 460 -37.26 9.83 -26.15
C TRP A 460 -38.19 9.49 -27.30
N ASN A 461 -38.64 10.51 -28.04
CA ASN A 461 -39.56 10.37 -29.18
C ASN A 461 -40.78 9.47 -28.90
N GLY A 462 -41.38 9.58 -27.71
CA GLY A 462 -42.56 8.81 -27.30
C GLY A 462 -42.26 7.44 -26.67
N SER A 463 -41.02 6.94 -26.75
CA SER A 463 -40.58 5.71 -26.08
C SER A 463 -40.02 6.00 -24.69
N LYS A 464 -40.28 5.15 -23.69
CA LYS A 464 -39.70 5.30 -22.35
C LYS A 464 -38.18 5.03 -22.37
N GLY A 465 -37.43 5.80 -21.59
CA GLY A 465 -35.97 5.63 -21.44
C GLY A 465 -35.14 6.56 -22.32
N PHE A 466 -33.94 6.09 -22.68
CA PHE A 466 -32.92 6.78 -23.45
C PHE A 466 -32.80 6.17 -24.84
N LYS A 467 -32.54 7.01 -25.85
CA LYS A 467 -31.88 6.57 -27.09
C LYS A 467 -30.39 6.43 -26.80
N ALA A 468 -29.86 5.21 -26.85
CA ALA A 468 -28.45 4.92 -26.68
C ALA A 468 -27.82 4.59 -28.03
N GLU A 469 -26.88 5.41 -28.48
CA GLU A 469 -26.13 5.29 -29.73
C GLU A 469 -24.69 4.89 -29.39
N TYR A 470 -24.18 3.82 -29.99
CA TYR A 470 -22.83 3.30 -29.73
C TYR A 470 -21.94 3.40 -30.96
N PHE A 471 -20.70 3.85 -30.78
CA PHE A 471 -19.73 4.12 -31.83
C PHE A 471 -18.45 3.32 -31.59
N ASP A 472 -17.75 2.93 -32.64
CA ASP A 472 -16.49 2.15 -32.63
C ASP A 472 -15.22 3.00 -32.48
N ASN A 473 -15.39 4.25 -32.07
CA ASN A 473 -14.34 5.23 -31.83
C ASN A 473 -14.61 5.98 -30.53
N ARG A 474 -13.62 6.71 -30.02
CA ARG A 474 -13.73 7.43 -28.73
C ARG A 474 -14.33 8.84 -28.90
N GLU A 475 -14.49 9.29 -30.14
CA GLU A 475 -14.78 10.67 -30.48
C GLU A 475 -16.26 10.94 -30.78
N LEU A 476 -17.13 9.92 -30.70
CA LEU A 476 -18.55 9.96 -31.09
C LEU A 476 -18.73 10.43 -32.56
N GLN A 477 -17.83 10.02 -33.44
CA GLN A 477 -17.84 10.39 -34.86
C GLN A 477 -18.43 9.30 -35.75
N GLY A 478 -19.02 9.71 -36.88
CA GLY A 478 -19.62 8.81 -37.85
C GLY A 478 -21.02 8.32 -37.49
N GLU A 479 -21.50 7.32 -38.21
CA GLU A 479 -22.76 6.64 -37.90
C GLU A 479 -22.57 5.66 -36.73
N PRO A 480 -23.52 5.54 -35.80
CA PRO A 480 -23.42 4.58 -34.70
C PRO A 480 -23.45 3.14 -35.25
N VAL A 481 -22.60 2.27 -34.70
CA VAL A 481 -22.58 0.82 -34.98
C VAL A 481 -23.95 0.21 -34.73
N PHE A 482 -24.61 0.64 -33.65
CA PHE A 482 -26.00 0.32 -33.38
C PHE A 482 -26.64 1.33 -32.43
N THR A 483 -27.98 1.35 -32.45
CA THR A 483 -28.80 2.15 -31.53
C THR A 483 -29.78 1.23 -30.81
N LYS A 484 -29.98 1.44 -29.51
CA LYS A 484 -31.01 0.74 -28.72
C LYS A 484 -31.72 1.70 -27.77
N THR A 485 -32.87 1.29 -27.27
CA THR A 485 -33.54 1.96 -26.16
C THR A 485 -33.09 1.36 -24.83
N GLU A 486 -32.73 2.20 -23.87
CA GLU A 486 -32.35 1.77 -22.52
C GLU A 486 -33.20 2.46 -21.47
N THR A 487 -33.70 1.72 -20.48
CA THR A 487 -34.54 2.29 -19.40
C THR A 487 -33.72 3.11 -18.40
N SER A 488 -32.43 2.82 -18.29
CA SER A 488 -31.49 3.46 -17.36
C SER A 488 -30.06 3.29 -17.87
N ILE A 489 -29.16 4.17 -17.45
CA ILE A 489 -27.72 4.08 -17.74
C ILE A 489 -27.03 3.60 -16.46
N ASN A 490 -26.63 2.34 -16.43
CA ASN A 490 -25.88 1.75 -15.31
C ASN A 490 -25.10 0.53 -15.81
N HIS A 491 -24.04 0.78 -16.57
CA HIS A 491 -23.24 -0.24 -17.21
C HIS A 491 -21.91 -0.43 -16.51
N ASN A 492 -21.50 -1.69 -16.40
CA ASN A 492 -20.18 -2.10 -15.94
C ASN A 492 -19.76 -3.33 -16.76
N TRP A 493 -18.86 -3.12 -17.71
CA TRP A 493 -18.34 -4.12 -18.63
C TRP A 493 -16.88 -4.40 -18.28
N GLN A 494 -16.50 -5.67 -18.31
CA GLN A 494 -15.12 -6.09 -18.18
C GLN A 494 -14.41 -5.97 -19.54
N ARG A 495 -13.09 -5.84 -19.51
CA ARG A 495 -12.26 -5.85 -20.73
C ARG A 495 -12.52 -7.12 -21.54
N GLY A 496 -12.90 -6.94 -22.80
CA GLY A 496 -13.20 -8.03 -23.72
C GLY A 496 -14.69 -8.42 -23.77
N ASP A 497 -15.53 -7.86 -22.90
CA ASP A 497 -16.99 -8.00 -23.02
C ASP A 497 -17.49 -7.39 -24.33
N LEU A 498 -18.58 -7.94 -24.86
CA LEU A 498 -19.29 -7.37 -26.00
C LEU A 498 -20.48 -6.53 -25.51
N ILE A 499 -20.61 -5.31 -26.04
CA ILE A 499 -21.72 -4.41 -25.75
C ILE A 499 -22.95 -4.78 -26.60
N GLY A 500 -22.72 -5.12 -27.86
CA GLY A 500 -23.73 -5.46 -28.86
C GLY A 500 -23.19 -5.35 -30.28
N ASN A 501 -23.77 -6.09 -31.23
CA ASN A 501 -23.36 -6.10 -32.65
C ASN A 501 -21.83 -6.23 -32.87
N ASN A 502 -21.18 -7.13 -32.12
CA ASN A 502 -19.73 -7.35 -32.13
C ASN A 502 -18.86 -6.14 -31.72
N LEU A 503 -19.46 -5.06 -31.21
CA LEU A 503 -18.72 -3.97 -30.59
C LEU A 503 -18.22 -4.41 -29.21
N GLY A 504 -16.90 -4.38 -29.02
CA GLY A 504 -16.28 -4.66 -27.73
C GLY A 504 -16.37 -3.48 -26.77
N ALA A 505 -16.31 -3.76 -25.47
CA ALA A 505 -16.27 -2.77 -24.39
C ALA A 505 -14.90 -2.08 -24.25
N SER A 506 -14.23 -1.80 -25.36
CA SER A 506 -12.95 -1.09 -25.40
C SER A 506 -12.87 -0.22 -26.65
N ASN A 507 -12.28 0.96 -26.52
CA ASN A 507 -12.09 1.94 -27.60
C ASN A 507 -13.40 2.36 -28.28
N PHE A 508 -14.48 2.49 -27.51
CA PHE A 508 -15.80 2.85 -28.01
C PHE A 508 -16.29 4.14 -27.36
N SER A 509 -17.39 4.68 -27.88
CA SER A 509 -18.12 5.77 -27.23
C SER A 509 -19.63 5.56 -27.34
N ALA A 510 -20.37 6.20 -26.45
CA ALA A 510 -21.82 6.11 -26.41
C ALA A 510 -22.46 7.49 -26.15
N ARG A 511 -23.57 7.76 -26.83
CA ARG A 511 -24.44 8.92 -26.60
C ARG A 511 -25.81 8.44 -26.13
N TYR A 512 -26.20 8.87 -24.94
CA TYR A 512 -27.50 8.57 -24.34
C TYR A 512 -28.34 9.83 -24.30
N SER A 513 -29.44 9.86 -25.06
CA SER A 513 -30.34 11.02 -25.17
C SER A 513 -31.73 10.70 -24.62
N THR A 514 -32.28 11.58 -23.79
CA THR A 514 -33.66 11.48 -23.28
C THR A 514 -34.27 12.86 -23.02
N HIS A 515 -35.58 12.91 -22.82
CA HIS A 515 -36.29 13.99 -22.17
C HIS A 515 -36.66 13.53 -20.75
N PHE A 516 -36.15 14.23 -19.75
CA PHE A 516 -36.52 14.09 -18.36
C PHE A 516 -37.70 15.02 -18.03
N LYS A 517 -38.87 14.47 -17.69
CA LYS A 517 -40.05 15.24 -17.27
C LYS A 517 -40.11 15.34 -15.74
N ALA A 518 -39.87 16.53 -15.20
CA ALA A 518 -39.80 16.72 -13.76
C ALA A 518 -41.15 16.52 -13.05
N ALA A 519 -41.17 15.71 -11.99
CA ALA A 519 -42.37 15.43 -11.19
C ALA A 519 -42.81 16.57 -10.24
N HIS A 520 -41.91 17.51 -9.92
CA HIS A 520 -42.16 18.63 -9.01
C HIS A 520 -41.32 19.86 -9.38
N THR A 521 -41.69 21.02 -8.85
CA THR A 521 -40.89 22.26 -8.92
C THR A 521 -39.89 22.28 -7.77
N GLY A 522 -38.63 22.61 -8.04
CA GLY A 522 -37.54 22.60 -7.06
C GLY A 522 -36.20 22.37 -7.74
N SER A 523 -35.49 21.32 -7.33
CA SER A 523 -34.29 20.85 -8.00
C SER A 523 -34.24 19.32 -8.09
N THR A 524 -33.41 18.81 -8.99
CA THR A 524 -33.08 17.38 -9.09
C THR A 524 -31.60 17.26 -9.38
N LEU A 525 -30.89 16.51 -8.54
CA LEU A 525 -29.48 16.24 -8.75
C LEU A 525 -29.30 15.08 -9.74
N PHE A 526 -28.42 15.26 -10.72
CA PHE A 526 -27.91 14.22 -11.59
C PHE A 526 -26.47 13.90 -11.20
N GLU A 527 -26.19 12.65 -10.86
CA GLU A 527 -24.85 12.13 -10.65
C GLU A 527 -24.41 11.33 -11.88
N VAL A 528 -23.25 11.67 -12.45
CA VAL A 528 -22.58 10.92 -13.50
C VAL A 528 -21.35 10.24 -12.91
N GLU A 529 -21.29 8.92 -13.04
CA GLU A 529 -20.11 8.12 -12.70
C GLU A 529 -19.60 7.42 -13.95
N ALA A 530 -18.34 7.64 -14.30
CA ALA A 530 -17.66 6.92 -15.38
C ALA A 530 -16.16 6.85 -15.12
N ASN A 531 -15.49 5.86 -15.70
CA ASN A 531 -14.07 5.55 -15.47
C ASN A 531 -13.12 6.34 -16.39
N ASP A 532 -13.54 6.63 -17.61
CA ASP A 532 -12.77 7.39 -18.61
C ASP A 532 -13.40 8.76 -18.85
N GLY A 533 -13.88 9.08 -20.06
CA GLY A 533 -14.35 10.42 -20.37
C GLY A 533 -15.86 10.53 -20.49
N TYR A 534 -16.44 11.61 -19.98
CA TYR A 534 -17.87 11.90 -20.12
C TYR A 534 -18.20 13.39 -20.16
N ARG A 535 -19.39 13.69 -20.67
CA ARG A 535 -20.02 15.01 -20.56
C ARG A 535 -21.53 14.89 -20.42
N LEU A 536 -22.12 15.75 -19.60
CA LEU A 536 -23.57 15.85 -19.41
C LEU A 536 -24.04 17.19 -19.96
N LEU A 537 -25.06 17.14 -20.81
CA LEU A 537 -25.72 18.29 -21.38
C LEU A 537 -27.18 18.34 -20.94
N VAL A 538 -27.65 19.54 -20.62
CA VAL A 538 -29.05 19.84 -20.33
C VAL A 538 -29.54 20.93 -21.27
N ASN A 539 -30.57 20.64 -22.06
CA ASN A 539 -31.08 21.52 -23.12
C ASN A 539 -29.96 22.03 -24.03
N ASP A 540 -29.13 21.10 -24.50
CA ASP A 540 -28.00 21.34 -25.40
C ASP A 540 -26.87 22.21 -24.83
N LYS A 541 -26.95 22.59 -23.54
CA LYS A 541 -25.86 23.25 -22.82
C LYS A 541 -25.07 22.23 -22.01
N GLU A 542 -23.76 22.23 -22.17
CA GLU A 542 -22.85 21.45 -21.33
C GLU A 542 -22.89 21.95 -19.88
N VAL A 543 -23.15 21.02 -18.95
CA VAL A 543 -23.25 21.31 -17.51
C VAL A 543 -22.21 20.53 -16.69
N LEU A 544 -21.73 19.40 -17.21
CA LEU A 544 -20.55 18.68 -16.71
C LEU A 544 -19.68 18.29 -17.89
N ASN A 545 -18.36 18.47 -17.75
CA ASN A 545 -17.39 18.06 -18.74
C ASN A 545 -16.14 17.50 -18.06
N ALA A 546 -15.97 16.20 -18.22
CA ALA A 546 -14.78 15.46 -17.86
C ALA A 546 -14.37 14.61 -19.07
N TRP A 547 -14.31 15.22 -20.26
CA TRP A 547 -14.07 14.49 -21.51
C TRP A 547 -12.64 13.94 -21.64
N GLN A 548 -11.65 14.62 -21.06
CA GLN A 548 -10.30 14.06 -21.00
C GLN A 548 -10.27 12.86 -20.06
N ARG A 549 -9.44 11.84 -20.36
CA ARG A 549 -9.32 10.63 -19.52
C ARG A 549 -9.05 11.03 -18.08
N ASN A 550 -10.02 10.82 -17.19
CA ASN A 550 -9.88 11.33 -15.84
C ASN A 550 -10.64 10.51 -14.81
N ARG A 551 -9.92 10.00 -13.81
CA ARG A 551 -10.47 9.16 -12.74
C ARG A 551 -11.07 9.99 -11.61
N TRP A 552 -11.84 11.02 -11.95
CA TRP A 552 -12.35 12.02 -11.00
C TRP A 552 -13.49 11.53 -10.08
N GLY A 553 -13.83 10.24 -10.12
CA GLY A 553 -15.00 9.71 -9.45
C GLY A 553 -16.29 10.34 -9.99
N ALA A 554 -17.40 10.09 -9.30
CA ALA A 554 -18.68 10.64 -9.69
C ALA A 554 -18.73 12.18 -9.57
N LYS A 555 -19.41 12.85 -10.50
CA LYS A 555 -19.70 14.30 -10.45
C LYS A 555 -21.20 14.52 -10.48
N THR A 556 -21.63 15.60 -9.83
CA THR A 556 -23.05 15.92 -9.69
C THR A 556 -23.40 17.26 -10.32
N TYR A 557 -24.57 17.36 -10.94
CA TYR A 557 -25.17 18.60 -11.41
C TYR A 557 -26.57 18.75 -10.84
N GLU A 558 -26.85 19.89 -10.21
CA GLU A 558 -28.18 20.21 -9.69
C GLU A 558 -28.98 20.96 -10.75
N LEU A 559 -30.03 20.33 -11.27
CA LEU A 559 -30.93 20.91 -12.26
C LEU A 559 -32.11 21.60 -11.54
N PRO A 560 -32.32 22.91 -11.70
CA PRO A 560 -33.55 23.56 -11.27
C PRO A 560 -34.75 23.06 -12.09
N THR A 561 -35.73 22.47 -11.41
CA THR A 561 -36.89 21.83 -12.02
C THR A 561 -38.16 22.66 -11.86
N ILE A 562 -39.01 22.65 -12.88
CA ILE A 562 -40.39 23.12 -12.83
C ILE A 562 -41.27 21.90 -13.09
N LYS A 563 -42.28 21.68 -12.24
CA LYS A 563 -43.21 20.57 -12.38
C LYS A 563 -43.75 20.48 -13.82
N ASP A 564 -43.79 19.26 -14.35
CA ASP A 564 -44.27 18.89 -15.68
C ASP A 564 -43.43 19.42 -16.87
N ARG A 565 -42.38 20.22 -16.62
CA ARG A 565 -41.45 20.64 -17.67
C ARG A 565 -40.53 19.48 -18.07
N ALA A 566 -40.32 19.32 -19.37
CA ALA A 566 -39.36 18.39 -19.93
C ALA A 566 -38.01 19.08 -20.17
N TYR A 567 -36.93 18.37 -19.86
CA TYR A 567 -35.54 18.80 -20.04
C TYR A 567 -34.84 17.77 -20.92
N LYS A 568 -34.20 18.22 -22.01
CA LYS A 568 -33.40 17.34 -22.84
C LYS A 568 -32.10 17.02 -22.10
N ILE A 569 -31.87 15.75 -21.78
CA ILE A 569 -30.67 15.26 -21.12
C ILE A 569 -29.87 14.45 -22.13
N VAL A 570 -28.59 14.79 -22.29
CA VAL A 570 -27.65 14.03 -23.12
C VAL A 570 -26.43 13.69 -22.27
N LEU A 571 -26.19 12.41 -22.06
CA LEU A 571 -24.93 11.90 -21.49
C LEU A 571 -24.11 11.31 -22.62
N GLU A 572 -22.89 11.80 -22.77
CA GLU A 572 -21.91 11.27 -23.70
C GLU A 572 -20.73 10.70 -22.92
N TYR A 573 -20.23 9.57 -23.39
CA TYR A 573 -19.21 8.77 -22.72
C TYR A 573 -18.26 8.15 -23.74
N TRP A 574 -16.98 8.01 -23.40
CA TRP A 574 -16.05 7.18 -24.14
C TRP A 574 -15.20 6.33 -23.22
N GLN A 575 -14.79 5.17 -23.75
CA GLN A 575 -14.00 4.15 -23.08
C GLN A 575 -12.69 3.86 -23.83
N GLY A 576 -11.61 3.74 -23.08
CA GLY A 576 -10.28 3.34 -23.52
C GLY A 576 -10.10 1.83 -23.60
N ASP A 577 -8.92 1.34 -23.22
CA ASP A 577 -8.51 -0.06 -23.38
C ASP A 577 -8.60 -0.90 -22.09
N ASP A 578 -9.25 -0.37 -21.04
CA ASP A 578 -9.54 -1.06 -19.78
C ASP A 578 -11.02 -1.45 -19.63
N ASP A 579 -11.42 -1.92 -18.44
CA ASP A 579 -12.83 -2.17 -18.07
C ASP A 579 -13.64 -0.88 -18.24
N ALA A 580 -14.92 -0.97 -18.60
CA ALA A 580 -15.74 0.17 -18.95
C ALA A 580 -16.90 0.35 -17.97
N ASN A 581 -17.10 1.56 -17.42
CA ASN A 581 -18.24 1.86 -16.57
C ASN A 581 -18.87 3.21 -16.90
N VAL A 582 -20.19 3.25 -16.91
CA VAL A 582 -20.96 4.51 -17.01
C VAL A 582 -22.30 4.38 -16.30
N ALA A 583 -22.61 5.32 -15.43
CA ALA A 583 -23.89 5.40 -14.74
C ALA A 583 -24.40 6.85 -14.68
N LEU A 584 -25.72 7.00 -14.82
CA LEU A 584 -26.45 8.24 -14.56
C LEU A 584 -27.49 7.97 -13.48
N ARG A 585 -27.32 8.60 -12.31
CA ARG A 585 -28.25 8.47 -11.17
C ARG A 585 -28.88 9.80 -10.85
N THR A 586 -30.04 9.76 -10.23
CA THR A 586 -30.77 10.96 -9.81
C THR A 586 -31.09 10.90 -8.34
N GLY A 587 -31.15 12.06 -7.69
CA GLY A 587 -31.44 12.14 -6.26
C GLY A 587 -31.42 13.56 -5.76
N ASN A 588 -31.27 13.70 -4.44
CA ASN A 588 -31.05 14.97 -3.77
C ASN A 588 -30.04 14.78 -2.63
N TYR A 589 -29.34 15.86 -2.29
CA TYR A 589 -28.53 15.88 -1.08
C TYR A 589 -29.42 16.03 0.14
N GLU A 590 -29.37 15.05 1.03
CA GLU A 590 -30.12 15.05 2.26
C GLU A 590 -29.17 15.05 3.45
N ARG A 591 -29.38 16.01 4.35
CA ARG A 591 -28.67 16.05 5.62
C ARG A 591 -29.29 15.06 6.58
N THR A 592 -28.44 14.22 7.17
CA THR A 592 -28.90 13.21 8.13
C THR A 592 -29.31 13.86 9.45
N ASN A 593 -30.57 13.67 9.84
CA ASN A 593 -31.07 14.07 11.15
C ASN A 593 -30.69 13.01 12.20
N PHE A 594 -29.64 13.29 12.98
CA PHE A 594 -29.12 12.33 13.97
C PHE A 594 -30.11 11.99 15.09
N ALA A 595 -30.95 12.93 15.51
CA ALA A 595 -31.96 12.67 16.55
C ALA A 595 -33.05 11.74 16.03
N ALA A 596 -33.55 11.99 14.80
CA ALA A 596 -34.52 11.12 14.15
C ALA A 596 -33.94 9.72 13.87
N LEU A 597 -32.68 9.64 13.44
CA LEU A 597 -31.97 8.36 13.26
C LEU A 597 -31.86 7.60 14.59
N ALA A 598 -31.42 8.25 15.67
CA ALA A 598 -31.29 7.63 16.99
C ALA A 598 -32.65 7.13 17.51
N ALA A 599 -33.72 7.90 17.32
CA ALA A 599 -35.08 7.47 17.67
C ALA A 599 -35.56 6.27 16.84
N LYS A 600 -35.28 6.25 15.52
CA LYS A 600 -35.64 5.15 14.60
C LYS A 600 -35.01 3.81 14.99
N ILE A 601 -33.85 3.83 15.66
CA ILE A 601 -33.06 2.64 15.98
C ILE A 601 -33.05 2.30 17.48
N SER A 602 -33.89 2.95 18.29
CA SER A 602 -33.91 2.81 19.75
C SER A 602 -34.34 1.41 20.23
N ASP A 603 -34.89 0.58 19.35
CA ASP A 603 -35.25 -0.83 19.59
C ASP A 603 -34.09 -1.81 19.26
N ALA A 604 -32.91 -1.32 18.86
CA ALA A 604 -31.74 -2.17 18.65
C ALA A 604 -31.28 -2.85 19.95
N ASP A 605 -30.74 -4.07 19.86
CA ASP A 605 -30.07 -4.71 21.01
C ASP A 605 -28.61 -4.27 21.12
N ALA A 606 -27.98 -3.98 19.99
CA ALA A 606 -26.62 -3.42 19.91
C ALA A 606 -26.46 -2.57 18.64
N ILE A 607 -25.58 -1.57 18.73
CA ILE A 607 -25.22 -0.68 17.63
C ILE A 607 -23.74 -0.91 17.29
N ILE A 608 -23.44 -1.15 16.02
CA ILE A 608 -22.08 -1.26 15.50
C ILE A 608 -21.87 -0.08 14.56
N PHE A 609 -20.98 0.84 14.94
CA PHE A 609 -20.60 1.97 14.08
C PHE A 609 -19.24 1.67 13.44
N ALA A 610 -19.19 1.60 12.12
CA ALA A 610 -17.97 1.47 11.34
C ALA A 610 -17.57 2.81 10.72
N GLY A 611 -16.56 3.42 11.33
CA GLY A 611 -16.06 4.74 10.97
C GLY A 611 -14.55 4.74 10.82
N GLY A 612 -13.94 5.89 11.12
CA GLY A 612 -12.53 6.16 10.82
C GLY A 612 -12.38 6.86 9.47
N ILE A 613 -11.38 6.47 8.69
CA ILE A 613 -11.08 7.05 7.37
C ILE A 613 -11.03 5.95 6.31
N SER A 614 -10.57 6.28 5.11
CA SER A 614 -10.50 5.39 3.97
C SER A 614 -9.30 5.75 3.08
N PRO A 615 -8.78 4.83 2.24
CA PRO A 615 -7.84 5.15 1.17
C PRO A 615 -8.35 6.21 0.18
N GLN A 616 -9.62 6.62 0.29
CA GLN A 616 -10.24 7.72 -0.44
C GLN A 616 -9.88 9.11 0.14
N LEU A 617 -9.34 9.16 1.36
CA LEU A 617 -8.94 10.39 2.05
C LEU A 617 -7.45 10.43 2.38
N GLU A 618 -6.81 9.27 2.53
CA GLU A 618 -5.39 9.17 2.84
C GLU A 618 -4.65 8.32 1.81
N GLY A 619 -3.47 8.77 1.40
CA GLY A 619 -2.66 8.06 0.43
C GLY A 619 -1.65 8.96 -0.27
N GLU A 620 -1.04 8.40 -1.29
CA GLU A 620 0.00 9.04 -2.09
C GLU A 620 -0.57 10.09 -3.05
N GLU A 621 -0.08 11.33 -2.96
CA GLU A 621 -0.32 12.45 -3.89
C GLU A 621 -1.75 12.49 -4.45
N MET A 622 -2.73 12.66 -3.56
CA MET A 622 -4.14 12.57 -3.93
C MET A 622 -4.75 13.95 -4.18
N PRO A 623 -5.76 14.09 -5.06
CA PRO A 623 -6.51 15.34 -5.24
C PRO A 623 -7.55 15.57 -4.11
N VAL A 624 -7.22 15.21 -2.86
CA VAL A 624 -8.11 15.32 -1.71
C VAL A 624 -7.99 16.71 -1.09
N ASN A 625 -9.13 17.41 -0.99
CA ASN A 625 -9.27 18.64 -0.22
C ASN A 625 -10.59 18.58 0.54
N ALA A 626 -10.52 18.21 1.82
CA ALA A 626 -11.67 18.04 2.69
C ALA A 626 -11.31 18.48 4.12
N PRO A 627 -12.29 18.80 4.99
CA PRO A 627 -12.00 19.15 6.37
C PRO A 627 -11.13 18.09 7.06
N GLY A 628 -9.93 18.48 7.49
CA GLY A 628 -8.95 17.59 8.11
C GLY A 628 -7.97 16.90 7.15
N PHE A 629 -8.01 17.16 5.84
CA PHE A 629 -7.19 16.49 4.82
C PHE A 629 -6.72 17.44 3.72
N ASN A 630 -5.50 17.23 3.23
CA ASN A 630 -4.92 17.95 2.10
C ASN A 630 -3.94 17.06 1.33
N GLY A 631 -4.21 16.82 0.06
CA GLY A 631 -3.29 16.14 -0.85
C GLY A 631 -3.02 14.66 -0.53
N GLY A 632 -3.92 14.01 0.22
CA GLY A 632 -3.73 12.65 0.75
C GLY A 632 -3.12 12.61 2.16
N ASP A 633 -2.59 13.73 2.66
CA ASP A 633 -2.23 13.88 4.07
C ASP A 633 -3.39 14.38 4.92
N ARG A 634 -3.24 14.28 6.24
CA ARG A 634 -4.17 14.83 7.22
C ARG A 634 -3.66 16.17 7.74
N THR A 635 -4.55 17.14 7.86
CA THR A 635 -4.26 18.42 8.54
C THR A 635 -4.60 18.39 10.02
N SER A 636 -5.40 17.39 10.45
CA SER A 636 -5.69 17.10 11.85
C SER A 636 -5.72 15.58 12.09
N ILE A 637 -5.21 15.15 13.25
CA ILE A 637 -5.23 13.75 13.69
C ILE A 637 -6.57 13.35 14.31
N MET A 638 -7.48 14.30 14.54
CA MET A 638 -8.77 14.02 15.14
C MET A 638 -9.64 13.15 14.22
N LEU A 639 -10.51 12.33 14.81
CA LEU A 639 -11.62 11.72 14.08
C LEU A 639 -12.46 12.84 13.44
N PRO A 640 -12.93 12.70 12.19
CA PRO A 640 -13.79 13.71 11.59
C PRO A 640 -14.99 14.01 12.48
N ALA A 641 -15.19 15.30 12.78
CA ALA A 641 -16.13 15.75 13.81
C ALA A 641 -17.57 15.25 13.61
N VAL A 642 -17.98 15.05 12.35
CA VAL A 642 -19.30 14.50 12.03
C VAL A 642 -19.52 13.10 12.62
N GLN A 643 -18.49 12.26 12.65
CA GLN A 643 -18.57 10.90 13.19
C GLN A 643 -18.71 10.93 14.72
N THR A 644 -17.95 11.79 15.39
CA THR A 644 -18.10 12.07 16.83
C THR A 644 -19.51 12.56 17.16
N ASN A 645 -20.07 13.46 16.34
CA ASN A 645 -21.41 14.01 16.55
C ASN A 645 -22.51 12.94 16.37
N LEU A 646 -22.36 12.06 15.38
CA LEU A 646 -23.27 10.91 15.24
C LEU A 646 -23.14 9.97 16.43
N LEU A 647 -21.93 9.59 16.86
CA LEU A 647 -21.73 8.72 18.02
C LEU A 647 -22.31 9.32 19.32
N LYS A 648 -22.25 10.65 19.50
CA LYS A 648 -22.94 11.36 20.60
C LYS A 648 -24.45 11.14 20.56
N ALA A 649 -25.08 11.26 19.40
CA ALA A 649 -26.51 11.02 19.24
C ALA A 649 -26.87 9.54 19.46
N LEU A 650 -26.06 8.61 18.94
CA LEU A 650 -26.25 7.17 19.16
C LEU A 650 -26.14 6.81 20.64
N LYS A 651 -25.22 7.43 21.39
CA LYS A 651 -25.06 7.22 22.83
C LYS A 651 -26.32 7.56 23.62
N GLN A 652 -27.14 8.50 23.16
CA GLN A 652 -28.40 8.87 23.81
C GLN A 652 -29.45 7.74 23.78
N THR A 653 -29.29 6.74 22.91
CA THR A 653 -30.18 5.56 22.87
C THR A 653 -30.02 4.64 24.09
N GLY A 654 -28.94 4.77 24.85
CA GLY A 654 -28.60 3.89 25.97
C GLY A 654 -28.21 2.46 25.55
N LYS A 655 -28.10 2.17 24.25
CA LYS A 655 -27.73 0.85 23.75
C LYS A 655 -26.21 0.65 23.78
N PRO A 656 -25.73 -0.61 23.92
CA PRO A 656 -24.33 -0.92 23.72
C PRO A 656 -23.87 -0.50 22.32
N ILE A 657 -22.81 0.31 22.27
CA ILE A 657 -22.18 0.77 21.01
C ILE A 657 -20.79 0.15 20.90
N VAL A 658 -20.51 -0.46 19.76
CA VAL A 658 -19.16 -0.88 19.36
C VAL A 658 -18.68 0.04 18.24
N PHE A 659 -17.57 0.72 18.44
CA PHE A 659 -16.90 1.46 17.38
C PHE A 659 -15.85 0.57 16.70
N VAL A 660 -16.13 0.19 15.46
CA VAL A 660 -15.17 -0.46 14.56
C VAL A 660 -14.47 0.65 13.77
N MET A 661 -13.25 0.98 14.18
CA MET A 661 -12.41 1.98 13.54
C MET A 661 -11.63 1.33 12.38
N MET A 662 -11.90 1.76 11.15
CA MET A 662 -11.14 1.36 9.97
C MET A 662 -10.29 2.54 9.51
N THR A 663 -8.97 2.34 9.40
CA THR A 663 -7.99 3.41 9.19
C THR A 663 -6.63 2.84 8.78
N GLY A 664 -5.88 3.54 7.95
CA GLY A 664 -4.47 3.28 7.68
C GLY A 664 -3.53 4.10 8.59
N SER A 665 -4.07 4.98 9.43
CA SER A 665 -3.34 5.92 10.28
C SER A 665 -3.76 5.86 11.75
N ALA A 666 -3.00 6.50 12.64
CA ALA A 666 -3.38 6.72 14.03
C ALA A 666 -4.33 7.92 14.16
N ILE A 667 -5.59 7.66 14.50
CA ILE A 667 -6.64 8.67 14.67
C ILE A 667 -6.88 8.95 16.16
N ALA A 668 -6.76 10.21 16.56
CA ALA A 668 -7.14 10.68 17.88
C ALA A 668 -8.66 10.63 18.06
N THR A 669 -9.11 9.91 19.09
CA THR A 669 -10.51 9.63 19.40
C THR A 669 -10.84 9.87 20.89
N PRO A 670 -10.43 11.02 21.48
CA PRO A 670 -10.51 11.21 22.94
C PRO A 670 -11.95 11.11 23.47
N TRP A 671 -12.93 11.69 22.77
CA TRP A 671 -14.32 11.61 23.18
C TRP A 671 -14.83 10.17 23.11
N GLU A 672 -14.54 9.46 22.02
CA GLU A 672 -14.98 8.07 21.84
C GLU A 672 -14.33 7.14 22.85
N SER A 673 -13.03 7.28 23.11
CA SER A 673 -12.29 6.52 24.12
C SER A 673 -12.84 6.71 25.53
N GLU A 674 -13.34 7.90 25.86
CA GLU A 674 -14.02 8.15 27.13
C GLU A 674 -15.44 7.57 27.15
N ASN A 675 -16.18 7.69 26.03
CA ASN A 675 -17.63 7.56 26.04
C ASN A 675 -18.20 6.27 25.44
N ILE A 676 -17.46 5.58 24.59
CA ILE A 676 -17.89 4.36 23.91
C ILE A 676 -17.27 3.15 24.64
N PRO A 677 -18.05 2.10 24.97
CA PRO A 677 -17.57 1.02 25.83
C PRO A 677 -16.63 0.05 25.09
N ALA A 678 -16.77 -0.11 23.78
CA ALA A 678 -15.90 -0.99 23.00
C ALA A 678 -15.39 -0.32 21.73
N ILE A 679 -14.07 -0.40 21.51
CA ILE A 679 -13.40 0.13 20.31
C ILE A 679 -12.45 -0.94 19.77
N ILE A 680 -12.65 -1.31 18.52
CA ILE A 680 -11.74 -2.18 17.75
C ILE A 680 -11.11 -1.33 16.66
N ASN A 681 -9.79 -1.34 16.54
CA ASN A 681 -9.12 -0.90 15.32
C ASN A 681 -8.94 -2.10 14.39
N ALA A 682 -9.60 -2.02 13.24
CA ALA A 682 -9.67 -3.06 12.22
C ALA A 682 -8.80 -2.78 10.99
N TRP A 683 -8.17 -1.60 10.95
CA TRP A 683 -7.34 -1.15 9.84
C TRP A 683 -8.02 -1.27 8.46
N TYR A 684 -7.21 -1.41 7.40
CA TYR A 684 -7.63 -1.96 6.10
C TYR A 684 -7.20 -3.42 6.04
N GLY A 685 -8.15 -4.32 6.31
CA GLY A 685 -7.87 -5.72 6.66
C GLY A 685 -7.72 -6.69 5.49
N GLY A 686 -7.72 -6.22 4.24
CA GLY A 686 -7.65 -7.09 3.05
C GLY A 686 -8.96 -7.80 2.76
N GLN A 687 -8.98 -8.69 1.76
CA GLN A 687 -10.23 -9.23 1.18
C GLN A 687 -11.16 -9.94 2.17
N SER A 688 -10.63 -10.39 3.31
CA SER A 688 -11.37 -11.10 4.37
C SER A 688 -11.63 -10.25 5.63
N ALA A 689 -11.43 -8.93 5.57
CA ALA A 689 -11.58 -8.05 6.73
C ALA A 689 -12.95 -8.18 7.41
N GLY A 690 -14.04 -8.23 6.63
CA GLY A 690 -15.39 -8.35 7.17
C GLY A 690 -15.61 -9.62 7.99
N THR A 691 -15.11 -10.76 7.50
CA THR A 691 -15.13 -12.03 8.24
C THR A 691 -14.32 -11.92 9.54
N ALA A 692 -13.10 -11.39 9.48
CA ALA A 692 -12.24 -11.22 10.65
C ALA A 692 -12.85 -10.29 11.71
N ILE A 693 -13.47 -9.18 11.30
CA ILE A 693 -14.14 -8.27 12.22
C ILE A 693 -15.33 -8.98 12.87
N ALA A 694 -16.15 -9.71 12.10
CA ALA A 694 -17.25 -10.48 12.65
C ALA A 694 -16.77 -11.57 13.64
N ASP A 695 -15.67 -12.25 13.34
CA ASP A 695 -15.08 -13.25 14.26
C ASP A 695 -14.68 -12.63 15.60
N VAL A 696 -14.12 -11.42 15.61
CA VAL A 696 -13.82 -10.68 16.84
C VAL A 696 -15.11 -10.24 17.52
N LEU A 697 -16.00 -9.55 16.81
CA LEU A 697 -17.25 -9.02 17.37
C LEU A 697 -18.07 -10.08 18.11
N PHE A 698 -18.12 -11.31 17.59
CA PHE A 698 -18.92 -12.40 18.16
C PHE A 698 -18.08 -13.46 18.88
N GLY A 699 -16.78 -13.22 19.08
CA GLY A 699 -15.91 -14.01 19.95
C GLY A 699 -15.49 -15.38 19.40
N ASP A 700 -15.57 -15.58 18.09
CA ASP A 700 -15.00 -16.73 17.37
C ASP A 700 -13.48 -16.61 17.26
N TYR A 701 -12.95 -15.38 17.29
CA TYR A 701 -11.53 -15.09 17.41
C TYR A 701 -11.27 -14.21 18.63
N ASN A 702 -10.23 -14.55 19.40
CA ASN A 702 -9.74 -13.74 20.52
C ASN A 702 -8.67 -12.77 19.99
N PRO A 703 -8.93 -11.45 19.93
CA PRO A 703 -8.00 -10.50 19.34
C PRO A 703 -6.70 -10.42 20.13
N ALA A 704 -5.59 -10.34 19.40
CA ALA A 704 -4.24 -10.25 19.95
C ALA A 704 -3.32 -9.30 19.16
N GLY A 705 -3.89 -8.48 18.27
CA GLY A 705 -3.13 -7.43 17.59
C GLY A 705 -2.56 -6.42 18.58
N ARG A 706 -1.47 -5.76 18.20
CA ARG A 706 -0.80 -4.71 18.97
C ARG A 706 -0.52 -3.51 18.09
N LEU A 707 -0.79 -2.30 18.58
CA LEU A 707 -0.56 -1.08 17.81
C LEU A 707 0.92 -0.95 17.38
N PRO A 708 1.23 -0.82 16.08
CA PRO A 708 2.58 -0.53 15.59
C PRO A 708 2.91 0.98 15.61
N VAL A 709 1.98 1.81 16.11
CA VAL A 709 2.08 3.28 16.17
C VAL A 709 1.43 3.80 17.46
N THR A 710 1.87 4.96 17.92
CA THR A 710 1.29 5.67 19.08
C THR A 710 0.08 6.48 18.63
N PHE A 711 -1.04 6.33 19.33
CA PHE A 711 -2.23 7.16 19.13
C PHE A 711 -2.17 8.32 20.13
N TYR A 712 -2.08 9.54 19.61
CA TYR A 712 -2.02 10.78 20.38
C TYR A 712 -3.42 11.26 20.78
N LYS A 713 -3.51 12.16 21.77
CA LYS A 713 -4.79 12.70 22.23
C LYS A 713 -5.22 13.91 21.40
N SER A 714 -4.28 14.71 20.89
CA SER A 714 -4.56 15.95 20.16
C SER A 714 -3.46 16.32 19.17
N ASP A 715 -3.80 17.13 18.16
CA ASP A 715 -2.82 17.80 17.29
C ASP A 715 -1.75 18.57 18.06
N LYS A 716 -2.11 19.10 19.24
CA LYS A 716 -1.20 19.85 20.13
C LYS A 716 -0.06 19.02 20.70
N ASP A 717 -0.19 17.68 20.67
CA ASP A 717 0.85 16.76 21.13
C ASP A 717 1.97 16.58 20.09
N LEU A 718 1.78 17.07 18.86
CA LEU A 718 2.67 16.84 17.74
C LEU A 718 3.50 18.10 17.38
N PRO A 719 4.80 17.93 17.13
CA PRO A 719 5.60 18.97 16.47
C PRO A 719 5.08 19.31 15.06
N GLY A 720 5.64 20.35 14.44
CA GLY A 720 5.31 20.73 13.06
C GLY A 720 5.52 19.57 12.07
N PHE A 721 4.63 19.41 11.09
CA PHE A 721 4.66 18.22 10.24
C PHE A 721 5.96 18.09 9.44
N SER A 722 6.52 19.19 8.92
CA SER A 722 7.82 19.20 8.22
C SER A 722 9.04 19.14 9.15
N ASP A 723 8.85 19.10 10.48
CA ASP A 723 9.95 18.88 11.43
C ASP A 723 10.29 17.39 11.53
N TYR A 724 11.50 17.06 11.06
CA TYR A 724 12.05 15.71 11.01
C TYR A 724 12.86 15.32 12.26
N ALA A 725 12.99 16.21 13.24
CA ALA A 725 13.50 15.85 14.56
C ALA A 725 12.53 14.88 15.25
N MET A 726 13.07 13.89 15.96
CA MET A 726 12.23 12.88 16.63
C MET A 726 11.75 13.31 18.02
N LYS A 727 12.27 14.41 18.56
CA LYS A 727 11.86 14.94 19.88
C LYS A 727 10.34 15.16 19.92
N GLY A 728 9.68 14.61 20.93
CA GLY A 728 8.22 14.70 21.07
C GLY A 728 7.42 13.75 20.17
N ARG A 729 8.09 12.90 19.37
CA ARG A 729 7.43 11.94 18.46
C ARG A 729 7.61 10.51 18.91
N THR A 730 6.67 9.66 18.51
CA THR A 730 6.60 8.22 18.78
C THR A 730 6.67 7.87 20.27
N TYR A 731 6.51 6.58 20.61
CA TYR A 731 6.72 6.12 21.98
C TYR A 731 8.15 6.33 22.50
N ARG A 732 9.11 6.55 21.59
CA ARG A 732 10.54 6.69 21.93
C ARG A 732 10.86 8.05 22.51
N TYR A 733 10.14 9.12 22.13
CA TYR A 733 10.49 10.49 22.53
C TYR A 733 9.30 11.34 22.99
N PHE A 734 8.05 10.87 22.81
CA PHE A 734 6.89 11.55 23.35
C PHE A 734 6.83 11.39 24.88
N LYS A 735 6.90 12.51 25.59
CA LYS A 735 6.84 12.57 27.06
C LYS A 735 5.43 12.79 27.62
N GLY A 736 4.47 13.09 26.74
CA GLY A 736 3.07 13.25 27.11
C GLY A 736 2.37 11.90 27.30
N GLU A 737 1.06 11.96 27.51
CA GLU A 737 0.23 10.78 27.72
C GLU A 737 -0.47 10.39 26.42
N ALA A 738 -0.10 9.24 25.85
CA ALA A 738 -0.77 8.71 24.66
C ALA A 738 -2.23 8.35 24.95
N LEU A 739 -3.11 8.50 23.95
CA LEU A 739 -4.47 7.96 23.99
C LEU A 739 -4.44 6.43 24.01
N TYR A 740 -3.64 5.84 23.10
CA TYR A 740 -3.24 4.44 23.14
C TYR A 740 -1.76 4.33 22.81
N PRO A 741 -0.93 3.71 23.67
CA PRO A 741 0.51 3.64 23.44
C PRO A 741 0.86 2.63 22.34
N PHE A 742 2.04 2.81 21.73
CA PHE A 742 2.68 1.75 20.95
C PHE A 742 2.69 0.40 21.70
N GLY A 743 2.45 -0.68 20.97
CA GLY A 743 2.36 -2.03 21.53
C GLY A 743 1.07 -2.30 22.34
N HIS A 744 0.08 -1.40 22.33
CA HIS A 744 -1.21 -1.62 23.02
C HIS A 744 -2.13 -2.57 22.27
N GLY A 745 -2.87 -3.37 23.01
CA GLY A 745 -4.00 -4.16 22.53
C GLY A 745 -4.54 -5.03 23.66
N LEU A 746 -5.86 -5.15 23.75
CA LEU A 746 -6.53 -6.02 24.70
C LEU A 746 -6.77 -7.41 24.11
N SER A 747 -7.31 -8.30 24.93
CA SER A 747 -7.69 -9.67 24.61
C SER A 747 -8.99 -10.02 25.36
N TYR A 748 -9.70 -11.06 24.92
CA TYR A 748 -10.79 -11.68 25.69
C TYR A 748 -10.29 -12.63 26.79
N THR A 749 -8.97 -12.79 26.93
CA THR A 749 -8.34 -13.47 28.06
C THR A 749 -7.28 -12.55 28.71
N SER A 750 -6.67 -12.98 29.80
CA SER A 750 -5.63 -12.25 30.51
C SER A 750 -4.33 -13.03 30.60
N PHE A 751 -3.21 -12.33 30.66
CA PHE A 751 -1.88 -12.92 30.72
C PHE A 751 -1.07 -12.35 31.88
N GLN A 752 -0.24 -13.19 32.50
CA GLN A 752 0.65 -12.80 33.58
C GLN A 752 2.10 -13.16 33.26
N TYR A 753 2.97 -12.16 33.33
CA TYR A 753 4.41 -12.26 33.20
C TYR A 753 5.04 -12.32 34.59
N SER A 754 5.97 -13.26 34.78
CA SER A 754 6.71 -13.43 36.04
C SER A 754 8.09 -14.05 35.79
N GLY A 755 8.93 -14.08 36.83
CA GLY A 755 10.20 -14.79 36.78
C GLY A 755 11.19 -14.28 35.73
N LEU A 756 11.32 -12.95 35.56
CA LEU A 756 12.29 -12.35 34.64
C LEU A 756 13.74 -12.69 35.07
N LYS A 757 14.41 -13.54 34.29
CA LYS A 757 15.79 -14.00 34.53
C LYS A 757 16.74 -13.44 33.47
N MET A 758 17.85 -12.87 33.95
CA MET A 758 18.97 -12.34 33.16
C MET A 758 20.15 -12.10 34.10
N ALA A 759 21.35 -11.92 33.53
CA ALA A 759 22.53 -11.51 34.30
C ALA A 759 22.32 -10.11 34.92
N ASN A 760 22.96 -9.84 36.07
CA ASN A 760 22.92 -8.53 36.72
C ASN A 760 23.83 -7.51 36.03
N ASN A 761 24.88 -7.97 35.35
CA ASN A 761 25.82 -7.13 34.63
C ASN A 761 26.27 -7.83 33.34
N THR A 762 26.85 -7.06 32.43
CA THR A 762 27.51 -7.58 31.22
C THR A 762 28.68 -6.69 30.83
N ALA A 763 29.75 -7.32 30.34
CA ALA A 763 30.91 -6.62 29.79
C ALA A 763 30.61 -6.07 28.39
N LYS A 764 31.36 -5.04 27.97
CA LYS A 764 31.28 -4.49 26.61
C LYS A 764 31.39 -5.59 25.55
N GLY A 765 30.50 -5.57 24.56
CA GLY A 765 30.48 -6.53 23.45
C GLY A 765 29.84 -7.89 23.78
N ARG A 766 29.43 -8.16 25.02
CA ARG A 766 28.80 -9.43 25.41
C ARG A 766 27.27 -9.35 25.34
N ALA A 767 26.67 -10.39 24.78
CA ALA A 767 25.21 -10.54 24.72
C ALA A 767 24.64 -11.03 26.07
N VAL A 768 23.37 -10.69 26.34
CA VAL A 768 22.62 -11.09 27.53
C VAL A 768 21.41 -11.93 27.12
N ASN A 769 21.28 -13.12 27.71
CA ASN A 769 20.08 -13.93 27.57
C ASN A 769 19.04 -13.48 28.59
N VAL A 770 17.80 -13.28 28.12
CA VAL A 770 16.66 -12.88 28.94
C VAL A 770 15.60 -13.97 28.83
N SER A 771 15.05 -14.43 29.94
CA SER A 771 13.88 -15.32 29.94
C SER A 771 12.79 -14.86 30.89
N VAL A 772 11.55 -15.15 30.53
CA VAL A 772 10.35 -14.77 31.29
C VAL A 772 9.32 -15.88 31.20
N LEU A 773 8.59 -16.14 32.29
CA LEU A 773 7.42 -17.00 32.29
C LEU A 773 6.19 -16.16 31.91
N VAL A 774 5.39 -16.63 30.97
CA VAL A 774 4.08 -16.06 30.63
C VAL A 774 3.00 -17.11 30.80
N LYS A 775 1.93 -16.76 31.51
CA LYS A 775 0.76 -17.61 31.76
C LYS A 775 -0.50 -16.97 31.23
N ASN A 776 -1.34 -17.73 30.53
CA ASN A 776 -2.73 -17.34 30.29
C ASN A 776 -3.54 -17.60 31.57
N THR A 777 -3.98 -16.53 32.23
CA THR A 777 -4.69 -16.59 33.52
C THR A 777 -6.21 -16.56 33.37
N GLY A 778 -6.73 -16.35 32.15
CA GLY A 778 -8.16 -16.31 31.90
C GLY A 778 -8.75 -17.68 31.54
N ARG A 779 -9.97 -17.65 30.99
CA ARG A 779 -10.80 -18.83 30.68
C ARG A 779 -10.91 -19.14 29.19
N ARG A 780 -10.23 -18.38 28.34
CA ARG A 780 -10.23 -18.55 26.88
C ARG A 780 -8.81 -18.78 26.41
N ASP A 781 -8.68 -19.61 25.39
CA ASP A 781 -7.45 -19.69 24.60
C ASP A 781 -7.19 -18.31 23.96
N GLY A 782 -5.92 -17.98 23.80
CA GLY A 782 -5.54 -16.69 23.26
C GLY A 782 -4.11 -16.65 22.77
N GLU A 783 -3.84 -15.69 21.91
CA GLU A 783 -2.49 -15.32 21.52
C GLU A 783 -2.02 -14.12 22.34
N GLU A 784 -0.72 -14.04 22.58
CA GLU A 784 -0.07 -12.92 23.26
C GLU A 784 1.20 -12.53 22.50
N VAL A 785 1.48 -11.23 22.44
CA VAL A 785 2.68 -10.66 21.83
C VAL A 785 3.56 -10.12 22.94
N LEU A 786 4.60 -10.89 23.27
CA LEU A 786 5.64 -10.47 24.20
C LEU A 786 6.49 -9.38 23.55
N GLN A 787 6.74 -8.30 24.27
CA GLN A 787 7.55 -7.16 23.83
C GLN A 787 8.71 -6.95 24.81
N LEU A 788 9.94 -6.89 24.30
CA LEU A 788 11.17 -6.66 25.07
C LEU A 788 11.67 -5.25 24.82
N TYR A 789 11.76 -4.45 25.87
CA TYR A 789 12.23 -3.07 25.83
C TYR A 789 13.51 -2.86 26.63
N VAL A 790 14.32 -1.92 26.15
CA VAL A 790 15.54 -1.43 26.79
C VAL A 790 15.42 0.07 27.01
N ALA A 791 15.74 0.56 28.21
CA ALA A 791 15.80 1.98 28.54
C ALA A 791 17.09 2.32 29.32
N HIS A 792 17.87 3.28 28.80
CA HIS A 792 19.10 3.73 29.44
C HIS A 792 18.78 4.82 30.46
N GLN A 793 18.99 4.57 31.76
CA GLN A 793 18.51 5.46 32.83
C GLN A 793 19.39 6.70 33.08
N GLN A 794 20.65 6.66 32.63
CA GLN A 794 21.68 7.65 32.98
C GLN A 794 22.34 8.30 31.75
N SER A 795 21.74 8.18 30.56
CA SER A 795 22.32 8.79 29.37
C SER A 795 22.20 10.32 29.44
N LYS A 796 23.34 11.02 29.34
CA LYS A 796 23.42 12.49 29.31
C LYS A 796 22.84 13.13 28.04
N ASN A 797 22.44 12.32 27.06
CA ASN A 797 21.93 12.76 25.75
C ASN A 797 20.40 12.58 25.68
N ASP A 798 19.74 13.22 24.71
CA ASP A 798 18.31 13.05 24.34
C ASP A 798 17.98 11.64 23.80
N ALA A 799 18.47 10.59 24.47
CA ALA A 799 18.23 9.20 24.10
C ALA A 799 16.73 8.86 24.22
N ALA A 800 16.31 7.85 23.47
CA ALA A 800 14.95 7.34 23.54
C ALA A 800 14.58 6.93 24.98
N LEU A 801 13.37 7.30 25.41
CA LEU A 801 12.76 6.93 26.71
C LEU A 801 12.75 5.42 26.94
N ARG A 802 12.70 4.67 25.83
CA ARG A 802 12.81 3.21 25.71
C ARG A 802 12.93 2.86 24.24
N SER A 803 13.40 1.66 23.93
CA SER A 803 13.41 1.12 22.57
C SER A 803 13.06 -0.36 22.59
N LEU A 804 12.21 -0.78 21.66
CA LEU A 804 11.91 -2.17 21.40
C LEU A 804 13.18 -2.87 20.87
N LYS A 805 13.49 -4.03 21.43
CA LYS A 805 14.66 -4.85 21.05
C LYS A 805 14.31 -6.32 20.84
N GLY A 806 13.03 -6.68 20.93
CA GLY A 806 12.57 -8.04 20.65
C GLY A 806 11.06 -8.17 20.78
N PHE A 807 10.48 -9.06 20.00
CA PHE A 807 9.08 -9.43 20.15
C PHE A 807 8.84 -10.89 19.75
N LYS A 808 7.79 -11.50 20.32
CA LYS A 808 7.34 -12.85 19.97
C LYS A 808 5.83 -12.97 20.15
N ARG A 809 5.13 -13.38 19.09
CA ARG A 809 3.73 -13.82 19.15
C ARG A 809 3.68 -15.31 19.51
N ILE A 810 2.87 -15.67 20.51
CA ILE A 810 2.67 -17.07 20.93
C ILE A 810 1.19 -17.36 21.17
N SER A 811 0.80 -18.62 21.05
CA SER A 811 -0.53 -19.10 21.48
C SER A 811 -0.43 -19.83 22.83
N LEU A 812 -1.40 -19.59 23.70
CA LEU A 812 -1.55 -20.24 25.00
C LEU A 812 -2.99 -20.68 25.21
N LYS A 813 -3.19 -21.96 25.57
CA LYS A 813 -4.48 -22.44 26.08
C LYS A 813 -4.81 -21.77 27.41
N ALA A 814 -6.09 -21.72 27.78
CA ALA A 814 -6.51 -21.25 29.09
C ALA A 814 -5.74 -21.99 30.21
N GLY A 815 -5.10 -21.24 31.13
CA GLY A 815 -4.29 -21.78 32.21
C GLY A 815 -2.85 -22.19 31.84
N GLU A 816 -2.51 -22.29 30.56
CA GLU A 816 -1.17 -22.71 30.09
C GLU A 816 -0.10 -21.67 30.44
N SER A 817 1.12 -22.14 30.73
CA SER A 817 2.31 -21.30 30.95
C SER A 817 3.46 -21.72 30.05
N LYS A 818 4.22 -20.75 29.52
CA LYS A 818 5.44 -20.99 28.72
C LYS A 818 6.57 -20.07 29.18
N THR A 819 7.80 -20.61 29.18
CA THR A 819 9.00 -19.80 29.35
C THR A 819 9.48 -19.33 27.98
N ILE A 820 9.62 -18.02 27.80
CA ILE A 820 10.04 -17.40 26.55
C ILE A 820 11.43 -16.80 26.72
N HIS A 821 12.25 -16.96 25.69
CA HIS A 821 13.64 -16.52 25.67
C HIS A 821 13.87 -15.43 24.63
N PHE A 822 14.67 -14.44 24.99
CA PHE A 822 15.22 -13.42 24.13
C PHE A 822 16.73 -13.32 24.30
N LYS A 823 17.40 -12.72 23.32
CA LYS A 823 18.82 -12.42 23.35
C LYS A 823 19.00 -10.94 23.06
N LEU A 824 19.64 -10.22 23.98
CA LEU A 824 20.09 -8.85 23.78
C LEU A 824 21.56 -8.87 23.40
N THR A 825 21.85 -8.61 22.13
CA THR A 825 23.19 -8.43 21.56
C THR A 825 23.81 -7.11 22.03
N ALA A 826 25.11 -6.95 21.78
CA ALA A 826 25.81 -5.70 22.04
C ALA A 826 25.22 -4.52 21.27
N GLU A 827 24.76 -4.74 20.02
CA GLU A 827 24.07 -3.74 19.20
C GLU A 827 22.73 -3.31 19.84
N GLU A 828 21.96 -4.25 20.39
CA GLU A 828 20.69 -3.95 21.06
C GLU A 828 20.84 -3.20 22.40
N LEU A 829 22.03 -3.28 23.02
CA LEU A 829 22.40 -2.57 24.25
C LEU A 829 23.21 -1.28 24.00
N SER A 830 23.38 -0.89 22.74
CA SER A 830 24.15 0.30 22.35
C SER A 830 23.25 1.51 22.08
N LEU A 831 23.83 2.69 22.22
CA LEU A 831 23.27 3.99 21.83
C LEU A 831 23.98 4.52 20.59
N VAL A 832 23.34 5.44 19.87
CA VAL A 832 23.95 6.18 18.77
C VAL A 832 24.66 7.43 19.32
N ASN A 833 25.90 7.65 18.91
CA ASN A 833 26.63 8.89 19.19
C ASN A 833 26.06 10.01 18.33
N ALA A 834 25.61 11.10 18.96
CA ALA A 834 24.93 12.18 18.26
C ALA A 834 25.83 12.99 17.30
N ALA A 835 27.14 12.96 17.47
CA ALA A 835 28.09 13.65 16.59
C ALA A 835 28.50 12.78 15.39
N THR A 836 28.75 11.49 15.62
CA THR A 836 29.32 10.60 14.57
C THR A 836 28.31 9.66 13.92
N GLY A 837 27.15 9.43 14.54
CA GLY A 837 26.18 8.42 14.09
C GLY A 837 26.59 6.99 14.39
N GLU A 838 27.77 6.76 14.99
CA GLU A 838 28.26 5.44 15.32
C GLU A 838 27.62 4.90 16.60
N MET A 839 27.45 3.58 16.66
CA MET A 839 26.96 2.94 17.87
C MET A 839 28.08 2.81 18.91
N TYR A 840 27.74 3.07 20.17
CA TYR A 840 28.61 2.80 21.30
C TYR A 840 27.80 2.19 22.44
N GLN A 841 28.44 1.31 23.21
CA GLN A 841 27.83 0.73 24.40
C GLN A 841 28.17 1.61 25.61
N PRO A 842 27.20 2.34 26.19
CA PRO A 842 27.45 3.17 27.36
C PRO A 842 27.70 2.31 28.60
N LYS A 843 28.43 2.86 29.57
CA LYS A 843 28.45 2.32 30.94
C LYS A 843 27.21 2.77 31.71
N GLY A 844 26.80 1.97 32.70
CA GLY A 844 25.75 2.34 33.64
C GLY A 844 24.51 1.45 33.56
N LYS A 845 23.43 1.91 34.19
CA LYS A 845 22.22 1.14 34.42
C LYS A 845 21.25 1.19 33.23
N VAL A 846 20.78 0.01 32.86
CA VAL A 846 19.79 -0.21 31.81
C VAL A 846 18.60 -0.95 32.38
N LEU A 847 17.40 -0.41 32.20
CA LEU A 847 16.17 -1.09 32.56
C LEU A 847 15.75 -2.00 31.38
N VAL A 848 15.65 -3.30 31.65
CA VAL A 848 15.13 -4.29 30.72
C VAL A 848 13.72 -4.67 31.15
N SER A 849 12.75 -4.52 30.25
CA SER A 849 11.33 -4.76 30.52
C SER A 849 10.73 -5.77 29.55
N VAL A 850 9.89 -6.67 30.03
CA VAL A 850 9.13 -7.62 29.20
C VAL A 850 7.66 -7.65 29.62
N GLY A 851 6.75 -7.57 28.65
CA GLY A 851 5.31 -7.68 28.89
C GLY A 851 4.51 -7.63 27.59
N GLY A 852 3.18 -7.60 27.69
CA GLY A 852 2.28 -7.46 26.52
C GLY A 852 2.05 -6.00 26.10
N GLY A 853 2.98 -5.11 26.45
CA GLY A 853 2.93 -3.68 26.20
C GLY A 853 4.17 -2.97 26.77
N GLN A 854 4.37 -1.70 26.40
CA GLN A 854 5.50 -0.92 26.91
C GLN A 854 5.42 -0.66 28.45
N PRO A 855 6.57 -0.51 29.15
CA PRO A 855 6.58 -0.27 30.61
C PRO A 855 5.97 1.08 31.00
N GLY A 856 5.55 1.26 32.26
CA GLY A 856 5.22 2.58 32.82
C GLY A 856 4.01 3.32 32.23
N ILE A 857 3.05 2.61 31.61
CA ILE A 857 1.79 3.21 31.13
C ILE A 857 0.62 2.80 32.02
N LYS A 858 -0.28 3.75 32.26
CA LYS A 858 -1.46 3.62 33.13
C LYS A 858 -2.75 3.58 32.31
N ILE A 859 -2.88 2.59 31.43
CA ILE A 859 -4.11 2.31 30.65
C ILE A 859 -4.59 0.88 30.96
N GLN A 860 -5.87 0.59 30.75
CA GLN A 860 -6.42 -0.76 30.84
C GLN A 860 -5.58 -1.72 29.99
N ARG A 861 -5.22 -2.87 30.55
CA ARG A 861 -4.41 -3.90 29.91
C ARG A 861 -4.91 -5.28 30.31
N THR A 862 -4.72 -6.25 29.42
CA THR A 862 -4.93 -7.67 29.72
C THR A 862 -3.68 -8.37 30.22
N SER A 863 -2.57 -7.65 30.34
CA SER A 863 -1.29 -8.18 30.81
C SER A 863 -0.45 -7.16 31.59
N ASN A 864 0.45 -7.67 32.44
CA ASN A 864 1.43 -6.87 33.16
C ASN A 864 2.77 -6.76 32.42
N VAL A 865 3.66 -5.93 32.97
CA VAL A 865 5.06 -5.80 32.53
C VAL A 865 5.97 -6.08 33.72
N VAL A 866 7.00 -6.89 33.53
CA VAL A 866 8.06 -7.14 34.51
C VAL A 866 9.34 -6.45 34.07
N SER A 867 10.15 -5.96 35.00
CA SER A 867 11.40 -5.26 34.68
C SER A 867 12.53 -5.62 35.63
N ARG A 868 13.77 -5.56 35.14
CA ARG A 868 14.99 -5.77 35.91
C ARG A 868 16.10 -4.87 35.39
N GLU A 869 16.97 -4.45 36.30
CA GLU A 869 18.14 -3.63 35.97
C GLU A 869 19.31 -4.51 35.50
N LEU A 870 19.99 -4.07 34.45
CA LEU A 870 21.26 -4.58 33.94
C LEU A 870 22.32 -3.49 34.06
N THR A 871 23.47 -3.81 34.63
CA THR A 871 24.62 -2.90 34.63
C THR A 871 25.56 -3.20 33.45
N LEU A 872 25.79 -2.21 32.60
CA LEU A 872 26.81 -2.25 31.54
C LEU A 872 28.16 -1.76 32.13
N LEU A 873 29.19 -2.62 32.09
CA LEU A 873 30.50 -2.40 32.73
C LEU A 873 31.51 -1.59 31.89
#